data_AF-A0A5N6E1L4-F1
#
_entry.id   AF-A0A5N6E1L4-F1
#
_cell.length_a   1.000
_cell.length_b   1.000
_cell.length_c   1.000
_cell.angle_alpha   90.00
_cell.angle_beta   90.00
_cell.angle_gamma   90.00
#
_symmetry.space_group_name_H-M   'P 1'
#
loop_
_entity.id
_entity.type
_entity.pdbx_description
1 polymer ?
#
loop_
_entity_poly.entity_id
_entity_poly.type
_entity_poly.pdbx_seq_one_letter_code
_entity_poly.pdbx_strand_id
1 'polypeptide(L)'
;MPLLEAPRNGGAVSNGVLSGVSHSQSFGIDTESHSDDPNRRQRIVVVGLGMVAISFLEKLVKQDSERRKYDIVVIGEEPHVAYNRVGLSSFFEHRNIEDLYLNPKEWYGSFKDRSFDYHLNTRVTDIFPDRKTVKTSTGDTIAYDLLVLATGSDAVLPTHTPGYDANGVFVYRTISDLERLIEFASKHQGETATTVGGGLLGLEAAKAMTDLEDFGKVKLIDRNKWVLARQLDGDAGTLVTRKIRELGLDVMHQKRVAKIKTDDNNNVTGIVFEDGEEIDCCCVCFAIGVRPRDELGTTAGIQCASRGGFVINESLQTSIPEIYAIGECASWENQTFGIIAPGIEMADVLAFNLTNPDKEPKSFRRPDLSTKLKLLGVDVASFGDFFADRDGPKFLPGRRPSVATIPRVKDTTEKESPVKALTYKDPFGGVYKKYLFTMDGKYLLGGMMIGDTKDYIKLNQMVKSQKELEVPPSQFILGAQNGGEENGDDLADDTQVCSCHNVTKGDVVESVKSGTCKSIGEVKSCTKAGTGCGGCMPLVQSIFNKTMLDMGQEVSNNLCVHIPHSRADLYNIVAIKQLKTFEDIMKAVGRNPDSLGCELCKPAIASILSSLFNGHIMDHEYHELQETNDRFLANIQRNGTFSVVPRVPGGEITADKLIAIGQVAKKYNLYCKITGGQRIDMFGAKKQDLLDIWTELVNAGMESGHAYAKSLRTIKSCVGTTWCRFGIGDSVGMAIRLEERYKSVRSPHKLKGAVSGCVRECAEAQNKDFGLISTEKGFNIFVGGNGGAKPRHSELLAKDVPPDMVIPIIDRYLIFYIRTADKLQRTARWIENLPGGINYLREVVIDDKLGICAEMEQQMQELVDSYFCEWTETIRNPKRRKYFQQFANTDETVDTVELVKERDQERPTYWPSEGAKEDFKGHQWSALSWQPIIKSDHFSDGPPAISSANVKRGDTQLAIFKVKGKYYATQQMCPHKRAFVLSDGLIGDDDAGKYWVSCPYHKRNFELNGEQAGRCSNDEAMNIATFPVEERDDGWIYLKLPPVEELDSVLGTEKWKVKKGEAPDPFQKCDKKYKGTRGKKAGDRPSPTKQAKTIDW
;
A
#
# COMPACT_ATOMS: atom_id res chain seq x y z
N MET A 1 -36.26 33.87 -23.69
CA MET A 1 -37.64 34.43 -23.66
C MET A 1 -38.56 33.47 -24.37
N PRO A 2 -39.84 33.30 -23.97
CA PRO A 2 -40.60 33.94 -22.87
C PRO A 2 -40.98 32.93 -21.75
N LEU A 3 -40.94 33.27 -20.46
CA LEU A 3 -41.92 34.02 -19.63
C LEU A 3 -43.30 33.33 -19.53
N LEU A 4 -43.69 32.90 -18.32
CA LEU A 4 -44.80 33.46 -17.52
C LEU A 4 -45.13 32.63 -16.26
N GLU A 5 -45.45 33.36 -15.19
CA GLU A 5 -45.84 32.92 -13.84
C GLU A 5 -47.35 32.57 -13.70
N ALA A 6 -47.67 31.98 -12.53
CA ALA A 6 -48.92 32.03 -11.73
C ALA A 6 -49.81 30.76 -11.73
N PRO A 7 -50.73 30.58 -10.75
CA PRO A 7 -50.56 30.58 -9.29
C PRO A 7 -51.27 29.38 -8.57
N ARG A 8 -51.25 29.43 -7.22
CA ARG A 8 -51.71 28.45 -6.21
C ARG A 8 -53.23 28.20 -6.11
N ASN A 9 -53.64 26.97 -5.73
CA ASN A 9 -54.36 26.56 -4.47
C ASN A 9 -55.43 25.44 -4.58
N GLY A 10 -55.40 24.50 -3.60
CA GLY A 10 -56.48 23.62 -3.08
C GLY A 10 -56.67 22.27 -3.82
N GLY A 11 -56.46 21.06 -3.29
CA GLY A 11 -56.81 20.45 -1.98
C GLY A 11 -58.04 19.51 -2.20
N ALA A 12 -58.13 18.23 -1.82
CA ALA A 12 -57.38 17.32 -0.95
C ALA A 12 -57.84 15.84 -1.16
N VAL A 13 -57.29 14.92 -0.35
CA VAL A 13 -57.73 13.53 0.04
C VAL A 13 -57.06 12.37 -0.73
N SER A 14 -56.40 11.33 -0.16
CA SER A 14 -55.83 10.99 1.17
C SER A 14 -55.08 9.63 1.10
N ASN A 15 -54.23 9.36 2.11
CA ASN A 15 -53.61 8.08 2.57
C ASN A 15 -52.20 7.78 2.01
N GLY A 16 -51.13 7.57 2.79
CA GLY A 16 -50.91 7.57 4.24
C GLY A 16 -49.67 6.70 4.54
N VAL A 17 -48.58 7.28 5.09
CA VAL A 17 -47.45 6.53 5.71
C VAL A 17 -46.95 7.30 6.93
N LEU A 18 -46.66 6.53 7.98
CA LEU A 18 -46.46 6.90 9.38
C LEU A 18 -45.07 7.51 9.70
N SER A 19 -45.12 8.63 10.43
CA SER A 19 -44.31 9.10 11.58
C SER A 19 -42.81 8.76 11.70
N GLY A 20 -42.00 9.82 11.77
CA GLY A 20 -40.71 9.91 12.47
C GLY A 20 -40.44 11.36 12.88
N VAL A 21 -40.27 11.60 14.18
CA VAL A 21 -40.45 12.87 14.91
C VAL A 21 -39.41 13.96 14.57
N SER A 22 -39.87 15.20 14.37
CA SER A 22 -39.06 16.43 14.31
C SER A 22 -38.75 16.99 15.70
N HIS A 23 -37.51 17.41 15.95
CA HIS A 23 -37.19 18.39 16.99
C HIS A 23 -36.48 19.58 16.35
N SER A 24 -37.25 20.65 16.16
CA SER A 24 -36.75 22.02 16.02
C SER A 24 -36.33 22.52 17.41
N GLN A 25 -35.07 22.94 17.58
CA GLN A 25 -34.71 23.84 18.66
C GLN A 25 -34.11 25.11 18.07
N SER A 26 -34.81 26.22 18.35
CA SER A 26 -34.38 27.59 18.16
C SER A 26 -33.20 27.91 19.07
N PHE A 27 -32.11 28.43 18.52
CA PHE A 27 -31.02 29.00 19.31
C PHE A 27 -31.39 30.45 19.68
N GLY A 28 -31.63 30.67 20.97
CA GLY A 28 -31.72 32.01 21.55
C GLY A 28 -30.36 32.70 21.51
N ILE A 29 -30.37 33.98 21.11
CA ILE A 29 -29.23 34.88 21.23
C ILE A 29 -29.26 35.42 22.66
N ASP A 30 -28.47 34.82 23.55
CA ASP A 30 -28.21 35.38 24.88
C ASP A 30 -26.97 36.27 24.80
N THR A 31 -27.21 37.58 24.73
CA THR A 31 -26.24 38.64 24.97
C THR A 31 -26.30 39.05 26.44
N GLU A 32 -25.75 38.25 27.35
CA GLU A 32 -25.49 38.67 28.73
C GLU A 32 -24.09 38.21 29.20
N SER A 33 -23.44 39.09 29.95
CA SER A 33 -22.05 39.01 30.40
C SER A 33 -21.72 37.69 31.11
N HIS A 34 -20.77 36.95 30.54
CA HIS A 34 -20.25 35.69 31.07
C HIS A 34 -19.21 35.89 32.18
N SER A 35 -19.58 35.66 33.43
CA SER A 35 -18.63 35.21 34.46
C SER A 35 -19.36 34.50 35.62
N ASP A 36 -18.76 33.40 36.09
CA ASP A 36 -18.97 32.70 37.37
C ASP A 36 -19.85 31.43 37.42
N ASP A 37 -19.73 30.54 36.43
CA ASP A 37 -19.90 29.10 36.69
C ASP A 37 -18.53 28.42 36.82
N PRO A 38 -18.10 27.98 38.02
CA PRO A 38 -16.81 27.32 38.22
C PRO A 38 -16.70 25.95 37.54
N ASN A 39 -17.79 25.38 37.02
CA ASN A 39 -17.80 24.14 36.26
C ASN A 39 -17.90 24.34 34.73
N ARG A 40 -17.92 25.58 34.23
CA ARG A 40 -17.95 25.85 32.78
C ARG A 40 -16.58 25.56 32.14
N ARG A 41 -16.58 24.76 31.08
CA ARG A 41 -15.42 24.57 30.20
C ARG A 41 -15.17 25.80 29.33
N GLN A 42 -13.89 26.10 29.10
CA GLN A 42 -13.50 27.16 28.19
C GLN A 42 -13.64 26.69 26.74
N ARG A 43 -14.25 27.49 25.89
CA ARG A 43 -14.42 27.15 24.47
C ARG A 43 -13.20 27.54 23.65
N ILE A 44 -12.55 26.57 23.01
CA ILE A 44 -11.48 26.78 22.04
C ILE A 44 -12.06 26.64 20.63
N VAL A 45 -12.01 27.72 19.85
CA VAL A 45 -12.35 27.67 18.41
C VAL A 45 -11.06 27.57 17.61
N VAL A 46 -10.97 26.56 16.74
CA VAL A 46 -9.84 26.35 15.82
C VAL A 46 -10.29 26.64 14.40
N VAL A 47 -9.67 27.64 13.77
CA VAL A 47 -9.97 28.05 12.39
C VAL A 47 -9.00 27.38 11.43
N GLY A 48 -9.50 26.38 10.71
CA GLY A 48 -8.74 25.52 9.79
C GLY A 48 -8.59 24.09 10.32
N LEU A 49 -8.84 23.10 9.44
CA LEU A 49 -8.71 21.67 9.73
C LEU A 49 -7.63 21.02 8.85
N GLY A 50 -6.41 21.56 8.93
CA GLY A 50 -5.23 21.02 8.24
C GLY A 50 -4.39 20.09 9.11
N MET A 51 -3.24 19.63 8.56
CA MET A 51 -2.31 18.72 9.25
C MET A 51 -1.80 19.27 10.59
N VAL A 52 -1.57 20.59 10.68
CA VAL A 52 -1.11 21.24 11.92
C VAL A 52 -2.23 21.35 12.94
N ALA A 53 -3.45 21.70 12.49
CA ALA A 53 -4.62 21.75 13.37
C ALA A 53 -4.91 20.39 13.99
N ILE A 54 -4.96 19.31 13.21
CA ILE A 54 -5.25 17.99 13.77
C ILE A 54 -4.17 17.52 14.75
N SER A 55 -2.90 17.83 14.49
CA SER A 55 -1.80 17.57 15.44
C SER A 55 -1.98 18.35 16.75
N PHE A 56 -2.38 19.62 16.68
CA PHE A 56 -2.72 20.42 17.87
C PHE A 56 -3.90 19.81 18.63
N LEU A 57 -4.95 19.41 17.94
CA LEU A 57 -6.15 18.82 18.52
C LEU A 57 -5.86 17.49 19.22
N GLU A 58 -5.11 16.58 18.59
CA GLU A 58 -4.69 15.31 19.19
C GLU A 58 -3.94 15.53 20.51
N LYS A 59 -3.04 16.51 20.54
CA LYS A 59 -2.22 16.83 21.71
C LYS A 59 -3.00 17.54 22.79
N LEU A 60 -3.85 18.48 22.41
CA LEU A 60 -4.74 19.19 23.32
C LEU A 60 -5.67 18.21 24.02
N VAL A 61 -6.37 17.35 23.26
CA VAL A 61 -7.26 16.32 23.80
C VAL A 61 -6.51 15.36 24.71
N LYS A 62 -5.33 14.89 24.31
CA LYS A 62 -4.52 13.97 25.12
C LYS A 62 -4.04 14.62 26.43
N GLN A 63 -3.64 15.88 26.40
CA GLN A 63 -3.10 16.58 27.57
C GLN A 63 -4.20 17.14 28.49
N ASP A 64 -5.39 17.42 27.95
CA ASP A 64 -6.56 17.88 28.71
C ASP A 64 -7.46 16.73 29.21
N SER A 65 -7.11 15.45 28.94
CA SER A 65 -7.98 14.31 29.26
C SER A 65 -8.33 14.18 30.76
N GLU A 66 -7.43 14.59 31.64
CA GLU A 66 -7.63 14.57 33.09
C GLU A 66 -8.37 15.81 33.61
N ARG A 67 -7.98 17.00 33.13
CA ARG A 67 -8.52 18.29 33.60
C ARG A 67 -9.87 18.64 32.99
N ARG A 68 -10.14 18.15 31.77
CA ARG A 68 -11.37 18.38 30.98
C ARG A 68 -11.78 19.85 30.97
N LYS A 69 -10.82 20.74 30.72
CA LYS A 69 -10.95 22.19 30.81
C LYS A 69 -11.63 22.78 29.57
N TYR A 70 -11.50 22.14 28.41
CA TYR A 70 -11.88 22.75 27.14
C TYR A 70 -13.05 22.07 26.43
N ASP A 71 -13.91 22.88 25.81
CA ASP A 71 -14.82 22.47 24.74
C ASP A 71 -14.25 22.97 23.40
N ILE A 72 -14.10 22.09 22.42
CA ILE A 72 -13.37 22.36 21.19
C ILE A 72 -14.36 22.45 20.02
N VAL A 73 -14.27 23.52 19.23
CA VAL A 73 -15.01 23.69 17.98
C VAL A 73 -14.04 23.95 16.84
N VAL A 74 -14.04 23.11 15.82
CA VAL A 74 -13.13 23.23 14.67
C VAL A 74 -13.90 23.64 13.43
N ILE A 75 -13.43 24.67 12.72
CA ILE A 75 -14.11 25.18 11.53
C ILE A 75 -13.20 25.01 10.32
N GLY A 76 -13.58 24.11 9.41
CA GLY A 76 -12.87 23.77 8.19
C GLY A 76 -13.64 24.20 6.93
N GLU A 77 -12.95 24.93 6.05
CA GLU A 77 -13.51 25.37 4.76
C GLU A 77 -13.68 24.19 3.77
N GLU A 78 -12.79 23.20 3.81
CA GLU A 78 -12.81 22.07 2.89
C GLU A 78 -13.93 21.06 3.25
N PRO A 79 -14.44 20.29 2.27
CA PRO A 79 -15.47 19.25 2.50
C PRO A 79 -14.94 17.99 3.23
N HIS A 80 -13.68 18.00 3.66
CA HIS A 80 -12.98 16.83 4.18
C HIS A 80 -12.46 17.10 5.60
N VAL A 81 -12.47 16.04 6.43
CA VAL A 81 -11.68 16.02 7.66
C VAL A 81 -10.18 16.06 7.34
N ALA A 82 -9.34 16.31 8.35
CA ALA A 82 -7.91 16.52 8.13
C ALA A 82 -7.24 15.32 7.41
N TYR A 83 -6.55 15.62 6.32
CA TYR A 83 -5.86 14.64 5.47
C TYR A 83 -4.40 15.02 5.22
N ASN A 84 -3.61 14.04 4.77
CA ASN A 84 -2.19 14.18 4.50
C ASN A 84 -1.92 14.95 3.20
N ARG A 85 -1.78 16.27 3.32
CA ARG A 85 -1.50 17.16 2.17
C ARG A 85 -0.09 16.95 1.58
N VAL A 86 0.86 16.43 2.35
CA VAL A 86 2.20 16.07 1.86
C VAL A 86 2.13 14.81 0.98
N GLY A 87 1.14 13.96 1.20
CA GLY A 87 0.91 12.72 0.44
C GLY A 87 0.00 12.87 -0.78
N LEU A 88 -0.32 14.09 -1.24
CA LEU A 88 -1.30 14.31 -2.31
C LEU A 88 -1.00 13.58 -3.62
N SER A 89 0.28 13.28 -3.89
CA SER A 89 0.66 12.54 -5.09
C SER A 89 0.12 11.12 -5.09
N SER A 90 -0.03 10.47 -3.91
CA SER A 90 -0.60 9.13 -3.83
C SER A 90 -2.08 9.11 -4.20
N PHE A 91 -2.82 10.22 -4.01
CA PHE A 91 -4.21 10.34 -4.44
C PHE A 91 -4.38 9.98 -5.92
N PHE A 92 -3.34 10.22 -6.73
CA PHE A 92 -3.37 9.89 -8.14
C PHE A 92 -3.34 8.39 -8.44
N GLU A 93 -2.81 7.58 -7.54
CA GLU A 93 -2.73 6.13 -7.70
C GLU A 93 -4.05 5.43 -7.33
N HIS A 94 -4.67 5.80 -6.20
CA HIS A 94 -5.83 5.08 -5.65
C HIS A 94 -7.18 5.82 -5.81
N ARG A 95 -7.18 7.14 -6.06
CA ARG A 95 -8.38 8.00 -6.12
C ARG A 95 -9.30 7.90 -4.89
N ASN A 96 -8.75 7.48 -3.76
CA ASN A 96 -9.49 7.27 -2.52
C ASN A 96 -9.00 8.24 -1.44
N ILE A 97 -9.80 9.26 -1.11
CA ILE A 97 -9.44 10.29 -0.14
C ILE A 97 -9.28 9.69 1.27
N GLU A 98 -9.99 8.60 1.57
CA GLU A 98 -9.97 8.02 2.92
C GLU A 98 -8.60 7.47 3.31
N ASP A 99 -7.81 7.03 2.32
CA ASP A 99 -6.42 6.60 2.54
C ASP A 99 -5.48 7.75 2.94
N LEU A 100 -5.92 9.00 2.73
CA LEU A 100 -5.18 10.20 3.12
C LEU A 100 -5.62 10.76 4.47
N TYR A 101 -6.73 10.31 5.07
CA TYR A 101 -7.18 10.87 6.35
C TYR A 101 -6.16 10.60 7.46
N LEU A 102 -5.83 11.65 8.22
CA LEU A 102 -4.85 11.56 9.32
C LEU A 102 -5.43 10.89 10.56
N ASN A 103 -6.74 10.99 10.73
CA ASN A 103 -7.53 10.21 11.66
C ASN A 103 -8.78 9.69 10.95
N PRO A 104 -9.24 8.47 11.30
CA PRO A 104 -10.47 7.93 10.75
C PRO A 104 -11.66 8.79 11.21
N LYS A 105 -12.75 8.80 10.45
CA LYS A 105 -13.94 9.65 10.74
C LYS A 105 -14.51 9.36 12.14
N GLU A 106 -14.37 8.11 12.59
CA GLU A 106 -14.78 7.60 13.89
C GLU A 106 -14.07 8.30 15.06
N TRP A 107 -12.83 8.76 14.87
CA TRP A 107 -12.09 9.50 15.90
C TRP A 107 -12.82 10.80 16.27
N TYR A 108 -13.29 11.54 15.27
CA TYR A 108 -14.06 12.77 15.48
C TYR A 108 -15.42 12.50 16.15
N GLY A 109 -15.99 11.31 15.97
CA GLY A 109 -17.23 10.87 16.62
C GLY A 109 -17.05 10.23 18.00
N SER A 110 -15.81 10.02 18.46
CA SER A 110 -15.54 9.31 19.72
C SER A 110 -15.86 10.13 20.98
N PHE A 111 -16.06 11.44 20.85
CA PHE A 111 -16.32 12.41 21.92
C PHE A 111 -17.81 12.45 22.31
N LYS A 112 -18.27 11.45 23.08
CA LYS A 112 -19.69 11.25 23.43
C LYS A 112 -20.33 12.37 24.27
N ASP A 113 -19.54 13.20 24.93
CA ASP A 113 -20.01 14.29 25.80
C ASP A 113 -20.18 15.63 25.07
N ARG A 114 -20.01 15.66 23.73
CA ARG A 114 -20.01 16.88 22.90
C ARG A 114 -18.92 17.89 23.26
N SER A 115 -17.84 17.45 23.90
CA SER A 115 -16.64 18.29 24.15
C SER A 115 -15.85 18.64 22.89
N PHE A 116 -16.16 18.01 21.76
CA PHE A 116 -15.52 18.25 20.48
C PHE A 116 -16.59 18.31 19.39
N ASP A 117 -16.59 19.40 18.63
CA ASP A 117 -17.44 19.61 17.46
C ASP A 117 -16.60 20.11 16.27
N TYR A 118 -17.06 19.84 15.05
CA TYR A 118 -16.42 20.34 13.85
C TYR A 118 -17.41 20.66 12.73
N HIS A 119 -17.11 21.71 11.98
CA HIS A 119 -17.87 22.17 10.83
C HIS A 119 -17.01 22.06 9.57
N LEU A 120 -17.47 21.29 8.58
CA LEU A 120 -16.86 21.21 7.24
C LEU A 120 -17.63 22.10 6.27
N ASN A 121 -17.08 22.36 5.08
CA ASN A 121 -17.69 23.26 4.09
C ASN A 121 -18.02 24.66 4.67
N THR A 122 -17.30 25.06 5.70
CA THR A 122 -17.63 26.25 6.50
C THR A 122 -16.40 27.13 6.60
N ARG A 123 -16.41 28.27 5.91
CA ARG A 123 -15.31 29.24 5.95
C ARG A 123 -15.59 30.27 7.04
N VAL A 124 -14.60 30.58 7.88
CA VAL A 124 -14.67 31.78 8.73
C VAL A 124 -14.42 33.01 7.86
N THR A 125 -15.36 33.96 7.88
CA THR A 125 -15.30 35.19 7.08
C THR A 125 -14.82 36.38 7.88
N ASP A 126 -15.18 36.45 9.16
CA ASP A 126 -14.87 37.57 10.04
C ASP A 126 -14.55 37.08 11.46
N ILE A 127 -13.64 37.77 12.13
CA ILE A 127 -13.35 37.60 13.56
C ILE A 127 -13.67 38.92 14.24
N PHE A 128 -14.39 38.87 15.36
CA PHE A 128 -14.72 40.04 16.18
C PHE A 128 -14.08 39.89 17.57
N PRO A 129 -12.82 40.36 17.75
CA PRO A 129 -12.09 40.19 19.01
C PRO A 129 -12.81 40.79 20.22
N ASP A 130 -13.38 41.98 20.09
CA ASP A 130 -14.08 42.68 21.18
C ASP A 130 -15.30 41.89 21.72
N ARG A 131 -15.92 41.09 20.85
CA ARG A 131 -17.08 40.24 21.18
C ARG A 131 -16.71 38.78 21.42
N LYS A 132 -15.43 38.43 21.24
CA LYS A 132 -14.91 37.05 21.19
C LYS A 132 -15.79 36.10 20.36
N THR A 133 -16.10 36.48 19.12
CA THR A 133 -16.91 35.67 18.20
C THR A 133 -16.27 35.58 16.82
N VAL A 134 -16.53 34.47 16.11
CA VAL A 134 -16.22 34.31 14.68
C VAL A 134 -17.51 34.16 13.89
N LYS A 135 -17.52 34.69 12.67
CA LYS A 135 -18.64 34.55 11.72
C LYS A 135 -18.26 33.62 10.59
N THR A 136 -19.18 32.75 10.20
CA THR A 136 -18.97 31.77 9.13
C THR A 136 -19.70 32.12 7.83
N SER A 137 -19.31 31.47 6.74
CA SER A 137 -19.94 31.59 5.41
C SER A 137 -21.37 31.07 5.38
N THR A 138 -21.78 30.25 6.35
CA THR A 138 -23.16 29.78 6.54
C THR A 138 -24.04 30.80 7.27
N GLY A 139 -23.45 31.88 7.79
CA GLY A 139 -24.15 32.93 8.54
C GLY A 139 -24.12 32.72 10.06
N ASP A 140 -23.56 31.60 10.54
CA ASP A 140 -23.46 31.30 11.95
C ASP A 140 -22.44 32.21 12.65
N THR A 141 -22.69 32.50 13.92
CA THR A 141 -21.77 33.24 14.80
C THR A 141 -21.41 32.35 15.98
N ILE A 142 -20.13 32.05 16.15
CA ILE A 142 -19.63 31.11 17.15
C ILE A 142 -18.76 31.90 18.14
N ALA A 143 -19.16 31.90 19.43
CA ALA A 143 -18.38 32.49 20.51
C ALA A 143 -17.15 31.62 20.85
N TYR A 144 -16.08 32.25 21.33
CA TYR A 144 -14.86 31.58 21.79
C TYR A 144 -14.34 32.19 23.09
N ASP A 145 -13.65 31.39 23.90
CA ASP A 145 -12.81 31.90 24.99
C ASP A 145 -11.36 32.02 24.53
N LEU A 146 -10.89 31.07 23.72
CA LEU A 146 -9.61 31.10 23.01
C LEU A 146 -9.80 30.82 21.52
N LEU A 147 -9.04 31.50 20.66
CA LEU A 147 -9.08 31.33 19.21
C LEU A 147 -7.71 30.87 18.69
N VAL A 148 -7.69 29.78 17.90
CA VAL A 148 -6.46 29.28 17.27
C VAL A 148 -6.61 29.36 15.76
N LEU A 149 -5.77 30.19 15.13
CA LEU A 149 -5.71 30.35 13.68
C LEU A 149 -4.74 29.32 13.10
N ALA A 150 -5.30 28.37 12.36
CA ALA A 150 -4.57 27.30 11.68
C ALA A 150 -4.97 27.26 10.18
N THR A 151 -5.18 28.44 9.59
CA THR A 151 -5.70 28.66 8.23
C THR A 151 -4.73 28.22 7.13
N GLY A 152 -3.46 27.97 7.48
CA GLY A 152 -2.47 27.45 6.56
C GLY A 152 -2.06 28.45 5.48
N SER A 153 -1.91 27.96 4.24
CA SER A 153 -1.51 28.76 3.08
C SER A 153 -2.28 28.38 1.82
N ASP A 154 -2.34 29.30 0.87
CA ASP A 154 -2.92 29.12 -0.46
C ASP A 154 -1.83 29.02 -1.55
N ALA A 155 -2.13 28.40 -2.68
CA ALA A 155 -1.22 28.31 -3.81
C ALA A 155 -1.05 29.67 -4.49
N VAL A 156 0.19 30.01 -4.87
CA VAL A 156 0.47 31.27 -5.57
C VAL A 156 0.22 31.10 -7.07
N LEU A 157 -0.68 31.92 -7.62
CA LEU A 157 -0.84 32.13 -9.07
C LEU A 157 -0.14 33.43 -9.51
N PRO A 158 0.43 33.48 -10.73
CA PRO A 158 1.08 34.68 -11.23
C PRO A 158 0.03 35.66 -11.81
N THR A 159 -0.68 36.37 -10.94
CA THR A 159 -1.80 37.27 -11.32
C THR A 159 -1.43 38.42 -12.27
N HIS A 160 -0.14 38.70 -12.45
CA HIS A 160 0.37 39.70 -13.41
C HIS A 160 0.67 39.11 -14.81
N THR A 161 0.69 37.78 -14.95
CA THR A 161 0.94 37.11 -16.23
C THR A 161 -0.36 37.07 -17.04
N PRO A 162 -0.43 37.66 -18.24
CA PRO A 162 -1.65 37.62 -19.04
C PRO A 162 -2.10 36.17 -19.32
N GLY A 163 -3.38 35.89 -19.11
CA GLY A 163 -4.00 34.57 -19.27
C GLY A 163 -3.89 33.64 -18.05
N TYR A 164 -3.45 34.13 -16.87
CA TYR A 164 -3.33 33.32 -15.65
C TYR A 164 -4.67 32.73 -15.14
N ASP A 165 -5.79 33.31 -15.55
CA ASP A 165 -7.16 32.93 -15.20
C ASP A 165 -7.87 32.12 -16.31
N ALA A 166 -7.11 31.65 -17.30
CA ALA A 166 -7.61 30.84 -18.40
C ALA A 166 -8.11 29.46 -17.96
N ASN A 167 -9.09 28.93 -18.69
CA ASN A 167 -9.52 27.54 -18.58
C ASN A 167 -8.36 26.63 -18.98
N GLY A 168 -7.93 25.73 -18.09
CA GLY A 168 -6.72 24.93 -18.26
C GLY A 168 -5.56 25.36 -17.36
N VAL A 169 -5.72 26.41 -16.55
CA VAL A 169 -4.79 26.78 -15.49
C VAL A 169 -5.20 26.14 -14.16
N PHE A 170 -4.26 25.45 -13.51
CA PHE A 170 -4.45 24.74 -12.25
C PHE A 170 -3.37 25.09 -11.22
N VAL A 171 -3.63 24.71 -9.99
CA VAL A 171 -2.65 24.69 -8.89
C VAL A 171 -2.61 23.30 -8.27
N TYR A 172 -1.58 23.01 -7.48
CA TYR A 172 -1.43 21.74 -6.77
C TYR A 172 -1.43 21.98 -5.26
N ARG A 173 -2.61 21.89 -4.62
CA ARG A 173 -2.75 22.22 -3.20
C ARG A 173 -3.82 21.44 -2.43
N THR A 174 -5.04 21.36 -2.93
CA THR A 174 -6.19 20.72 -2.26
C THR A 174 -6.72 19.53 -3.08
N ILE A 175 -7.48 18.63 -2.45
CA ILE A 175 -8.14 17.53 -3.18
C ILE A 175 -9.04 18.07 -4.30
N SER A 176 -9.78 19.14 -4.06
CA SER A 176 -10.63 19.76 -5.07
C SER A 176 -9.82 20.32 -6.26
N ASP A 177 -8.60 20.81 -6.05
CA ASP A 177 -7.71 21.19 -7.16
C ASP A 177 -7.33 19.99 -8.02
N LEU A 178 -6.99 18.88 -7.35
CA LEU A 178 -6.60 17.65 -8.01
C LEU A 178 -7.77 17.04 -8.79
N GLU A 179 -8.96 17.00 -8.22
CA GLU A 179 -10.18 16.54 -8.89
C GLU A 179 -10.49 17.37 -10.14
N ARG A 180 -10.39 18.70 -10.07
CA ARG A 180 -10.55 19.58 -11.23
C ARG A 180 -9.50 19.32 -12.31
N LEU A 181 -8.24 19.13 -11.91
CA LEU A 181 -7.14 18.81 -12.84
C LEU A 181 -7.36 17.45 -13.51
N ILE A 182 -7.78 16.43 -12.76
CA ILE A 182 -8.12 15.10 -13.27
C ILE A 182 -9.26 15.18 -14.28
N GLU A 183 -10.34 15.89 -13.92
CA GLU A 183 -11.49 16.06 -14.80
C GLU A 183 -11.09 16.75 -16.11
N PHE A 184 -10.27 17.80 -16.02
CA PHE A 184 -9.77 18.51 -17.19
C PHE A 184 -8.86 17.65 -18.05
N ALA A 185 -7.90 16.94 -17.45
CA ALA A 185 -6.98 16.05 -18.15
C ALA A 185 -7.73 14.97 -18.93
N SER A 186 -8.78 14.39 -18.35
CA SER A 186 -9.62 13.39 -19.02
C SER A 186 -10.29 13.89 -20.32
N LYS A 187 -10.45 15.21 -20.46
CA LYS A 187 -11.02 15.87 -21.66
C LYS A 187 -9.95 16.26 -22.69
N HIS A 188 -8.66 16.30 -22.32
CA HIS A 188 -7.52 16.77 -23.14
C HIS A 188 -6.42 15.71 -23.30
N GLN A 189 -6.84 14.47 -23.53
CA GLN A 189 -5.92 13.33 -23.55
C GLN A 189 -5.02 13.31 -24.79
N GLY A 190 -3.75 12.93 -24.59
CA GLY A 190 -2.71 12.90 -25.61
C GLY A 190 -2.06 14.27 -25.85
N GLU A 191 -2.61 15.33 -25.29
CA GLU A 191 -2.09 16.68 -25.42
C GLU A 191 -0.92 16.94 -24.46
N THR A 192 -0.20 18.03 -24.70
CA THR A 192 0.91 18.44 -23.83
C THR A 192 0.37 19.24 -22.64
N ALA A 193 0.78 18.85 -21.45
CA ALA A 193 0.56 19.60 -20.23
C ALA A 193 1.89 20.09 -19.64
N THR A 194 1.81 21.15 -18.85
CA THR A 194 2.99 21.80 -18.30
C THR A 194 2.82 22.09 -16.82
N THR A 195 3.87 21.90 -16.05
CA THR A 195 3.98 22.31 -14.66
C THR A 195 5.00 23.44 -14.54
N VAL A 196 4.68 24.50 -13.81
CA VAL A 196 5.57 25.65 -13.62
C VAL A 196 6.07 25.70 -12.18
N GLY A 197 7.38 25.54 -12.00
CA GLY A 197 8.11 25.63 -10.74
C GLY A 197 8.94 24.38 -10.46
N GLY A 198 10.28 24.48 -10.48
CA GLY A 198 11.17 23.34 -10.18
C GLY A 198 11.38 23.07 -8.69
N GLY A 199 10.43 23.44 -7.83
CA GLY A 199 10.46 23.17 -6.39
C GLY A 199 9.88 21.79 -6.05
N LEU A 200 9.77 21.49 -4.76
CA LEU A 200 9.18 20.24 -4.25
C LEU A 200 7.78 19.98 -4.81
N LEU A 201 6.87 20.94 -4.60
CA LEU A 201 5.48 20.85 -5.06
C LEU A 201 5.38 20.72 -6.59
N GLY A 202 6.26 21.38 -7.34
CA GLY A 202 6.20 21.30 -8.80
C GLY A 202 6.75 20.00 -9.36
N LEU A 203 7.73 19.39 -8.69
CA LEU A 203 8.16 18.03 -9.02
C LEU A 203 7.08 17.00 -8.70
N GLU A 204 6.38 17.16 -7.57
CA GLU A 204 5.24 16.31 -7.21
C GLU A 204 4.06 16.49 -8.18
N ALA A 205 3.71 17.74 -8.51
CA ALA A 205 2.64 18.04 -9.47
C ALA A 205 2.97 17.50 -10.87
N ALA A 206 4.21 17.66 -11.33
CA ALA A 206 4.64 17.12 -12.62
C ALA A 206 4.58 15.58 -12.64
N LYS A 207 4.98 14.92 -11.55
CA LYS A 207 4.80 13.47 -11.41
C LYS A 207 3.33 13.07 -11.45
N ALA A 208 2.51 13.72 -10.63
CA ALA A 208 1.09 13.44 -10.53
C ALA A 208 0.40 13.60 -11.90
N MET A 209 0.73 14.65 -12.65
CA MET A 209 0.24 14.86 -14.01
C MET A 209 0.74 13.81 -15.00
N THR A 210 1.97 13.31 -14.83
CA THR A 210 2.52 12.23 -15.66
C THR A 210 1.82 10.90 -15.38
N ASP A 211 1.56 10.61 -14.09
CA ASP A 211 0.90 9.39 -13.63
C ASP A 211 -0.59 9.33 -13.94
N LEU A 212 -1.19 10.45 -14.38
CA LEU A 212 -2.54 10.42 -14.93
C LEU A 212 -2.63 9.57 -16.19
N GLU A 213 -1.53 9.48 -16.96
CA GLU A 213 -1.49 8.86 -18.29
C GLU A 213 -2.47 9.46 -19.33
N ASP A 214 -3.29 10.43 -18.94
CA ASP A 214 -4.16 11.19 -19.84
C ASP A 214 -3.34 12.08 -20.77
N PHE A 215 -2.36 12.82 -20.25
CA PHE A 215 -1.51 13.70 -21.06
C PHE A 215 -0.47 12.90 -21.86
N GLY A 216 -0.27 13.27 -23.13
CA GLY A 216 0.74 12.61 -23.98
C GLY A 216 2.17 12.99 -23.62
N LYS A 217 2.36 14.20 -23.07
CA LYS A 217 3.65 14.68 -22.57
C LYS A 217 3.44 15.68 -21.44
N VAL A 218 4.24 15.58 -20.38
CA VAL A 218 4.30 16.57 -19.30
C VAL A 218 5.67 17.25 -19.33
N LYS A 219 5.67 18.59 -19.33
CA LYS A 219 6.88 19.42 -19.27
C LYS A 219 6.95 20.14 -17.92
N LEU A 220 8.11 20.14 -17.29
CA LEU A 220 8.40 20.95 -16.10
C LEU A 220 9.20 22.18 -16.50
N ILE A 221 8.62 23.36 -16.30
CA ILE A 221 9.29 24.65 -16.46
C ILE A 221 9.89 25.06 -15.12
N ASP A 222 11.18 25.38 -15.10
CA ASP A 222 11.80 26.03 -13.97
C ASP A 222 12.63 27.25 -14.39
N ARG A 223 12.56 28.31 -13.58
CA ARG A 223 13.33 29.54 -13.82
C ARG A 223 14.80 29.42 -13.40
N ASN A 224 15.13 28.43 -12.58
CA ASN A 224 16.49 28.23 -12.08
C ASN A 224 17.28 27.33 -13.04
N LYS A 225 18.60 27.28 -12.84
CA LYS A 225 19.53 26.44 -13.61
C LYS A 225 19.38 24.93 -13.31
N TRP A 226 18.82 24.59 -12.16
CA TRP A 226 18.53 23.23 -11.72
C TRP A 226 17.30 23.23 -10.79
N VAL A 227 16.62 22.09 -10.69
CA VAL A 227 15.49 21.91 -9.77
C VAL A 227 15.95 21.89 -8.31
N LEU A 228 15.05 22.22 -7.37
CA LEU A 228 15.33 22.26 -5.93
C LEU A 228 16.45 23.24 -5.54
N ALA A 229 16.61 24.34 -6.27
CA ALA A 229 17.65 25.34 -6.02
C ALA A 229 17.60 25.99 -4.61
N ARG A 230 16.50 25.80 -3.86
CA ARG A 230 16.38 26.21 -2.45
C ARG A 230 16.95 25.19 -1.45
N GLN A 231 17.17 23.95 -1.88
CA GLN A 231 17.66 22.85 -1.03
C GLN A 231 19.04 22.34 -1.50
N LEU A 232 19.34 22.48 -2.79
CA LEU A 232 20.48 21.86 -3.45
C LEU A 232 21.38 22.88 -4.16
N ASP A 233 22.67 22.61 -4.17
CA ASP A 233 23.61 23.30 -5.04
C ASP A 233 23.56 22.78 -6.49
N GLY A 234 24.42 23.34 -7.34
CA GLY A 234 24.41 23.06 -8.78
C GLY A 234 24.75 21.61 -9.14
N ASP A 235 25.70 21.00 -8.45
CA ASP A 235 26.09 19.62 -8.72
C ASP A 235 24.98 18.64 -8.30
N ALA A 236 24.45 18.81 -7.08
CA ALA A 236 23.34 18.02 -6.58
C ALA A 236 22.09 18.18 -7.47
N GLY A 237 21.74 19.42 -7.82
CA GLY A 237 20.60 19.73 -8.67
C GLY A 237 20.73 19.19 -10.10
N THR A 238 21.92 19.19 -10.68
CA THR A 238 22.19 18.60 -12.00
C THR A 238 21.99 17.09 -11.97
N LEU A 239 22.47 16.42 -10.93
CA LEU A 239 22.28 14.98 -10.75
C LEU A 239 20.80 14.62 -10.60
N VAL A 240 20.05 15.38 -9.80
CA VAL A 240 18.60 15.21 -9.64
C VAL A 240 17.88 15.43 -10.97
N THR A 241 18.21 16.49 -11.70
CA THR A 241 17.64 16.78 -13.03
C THR A 241 17.86 15.62 -14.00
N ARG A 242 19.07 15.05 -14.04
CA ARG A 242 19.38 13.90 -14.88
C ARG A 242 18.48 12.69 -14.53
N LYS A 243 18.40 12.32 -13.26
CA LYS A 243 17.57 11.19 -12.80
C LYS A 243 16.09 11.41 -13.13
N ILE A 244 15.59 12.64 -13.01
CA ILE A 244 14.21 12.98 -13.33
C ILE A 244 13.93 12.85 -14.84
N ARG A 245 14.87 13.26 -15.69
CA ARG A 245 14.76 13.06 -17.15
C ARG A 245 14.80 11.59 -17.55
N GLU A 246 15.63 10.78 -16.89
CA GLU A 246 15.67 9.33 -17.09
C GLU A 246 14.32 8.65 -16.75
N LEU A 247 13.52 9.27 -15.88
CA LEU A 247 12.18 8.83 -15.50
C LEU A 247 11.07 9.35 -16.44
N GLY A 248 11.44 10.03 -17.53
CA GLY A 248 10.51 10.44 -18.58
C GLY A 248 9.94 11.86 -18.45
N LEU A 249 10.34 12.63 -17.43
CA LEU A 249 9.90 14.02 -17.28
C LEU A 249 10.81 14.99 -18.05
N ASP A 250 10.23 15.77 -18.97
CA ASP A 250 10.97 16.78 -19.72
C ASP A 250 11.12 18.07 -18.89
N VAL A 251 12.36 18.51 -18.64
CA VAL A 251 12.65 19.65 -17.76
C VAL A 251 13.28 20.79 -18.55
N MET A 252 12.60 21.94 -18.58
CA MET A 252 13.03 23.18 -19.22
C MET A 252 13.55 24.17 -18.15
N HIS A 253 14.87 24.27 -18.03
CA HIS A 253 15.53 25.21 -17.12
C HIS A 253 15.62 26.61 -17.69
N GLN A 254 15.82 27.58 -16.79
CA GLN A 254 15.99 29.00 -17.12
C GLN A 254 14.85 29.59 -17.96
N LYS A 255 13.65 29.02 -17.84
CA LYS A 255 12.46 29.47 -18.55
C LYS A 255 11.51 30.20 -17.60
N ARG A 256 11.01 31.35 -18.02
CA ARG A 256 10.03 32.18 -17.29
C ARG A 256 8.84 32.47 -18.19
N VAL A 257 7.64 32.23 -17.67
CA VAL A 257 6.38 32.44 -18.39
C VAL A 257 6.12 33.95 -18.50
N ALA A 258 6.11 34.49 -19.72
CA ALA A 258 5.73 35.87 -19.99
C ALA A 258 4.23 36.02 -20.20
N LYS A 259 3.61 35.09 -20.92
CA LYS A 259 2.18 35.07 -21.23
C LYS A 259 1.67 33.65 -21.43
N ILE A 260 0.43 33.40 -21.03
CA ILE A 260 -0.33 32.20 -21.40
C ILE A 260 -1.16 32.53 -22.65
N LYS A 261 -1.02 31.74 -23.70
CA LYS A 261 -1.80 31.88 -24.93
C LYS A 261 -3.17 31.26 -24.71
N THR A 262 -4.20 31.96 -25.16
CA THR A 262 -5.58 31.53 -25.04
C THR A 262 -6.30 31.58 -26.38
N ASP A 263 -7.32 30.74 -26.56
CA ASP A 263 -8.29 30.86 -27.65
C ASP A 263 -9.40 31.88 -27.32
N ASP A 264 -10.35 32.07 -28.23
CA ASP A 264 -11.49 32.99 -28.07
C ASP A 264 -12.42 32.62 -26.89
N ASN A 265 -12.35 31.38 -26.39
CA ASN A 265 -13.11 30.88 -25.24
C ASN A 265 -12.30 30.91 -23.94
N ASN A 266 -11.15 31.59 -23.95
CA ASN A 266 -10.22 31.68 -22.83
C ASN A 266 -9.63 30.32 -22.38
N ASN A 267 -9.51 29.35 -23.29
CA ASN A 267 -8.82 28.08 -23.02
C ASN A 267 -7.32 28.21 -23.32
N VAL A 268 -6.48 27.59 -22.50
CA VAL A 268 -5.02 27.54 -22.73
C VAL A 268 -4.71 26.83 -24.04
N THR A 269 -3.91 27.48 -24.89
CA THR A 269 -3.36 26.92 -26.14
C THR A 269 -1.83 26.85 -26.15
N GLY A 270 -1.16 27.53 -25.21
CA GLY A 270 0.29 27.49 -25.10
C GLY A 270 0.87 28.49 -24.10
N ILE A 271 2.19 28.55 -24.04
CA ILE A 271 2.97 29.46 -23.21
C ILE A 271 3.98 30.21 -24.08
N VAL A 272 4.09 31.53 -23.86
CA VAL A 272 5.18 32.37 -24.36
C VAL A 272 6.14 32.65 -23.20
N PHE A 273 7.43 32.42 -23.44
CA PHE A 273 8.49 32.70 -22.48
C PHE A 273 9.04 34.12 -22.60
N GLU A 274 9.68 34.63 -21.55
CA GLU A 274 10.32 35.96 -21.55
C GLU A 274 11.45 36.10 -22.60
N ASP A 275 12.05 34.99 -23.04
CA ASP A 275 13.06 34.97 -24.09
C ASP A 275 12.48 34.84 -25.51
N GLY A 276 11.15 34.86 -25.64
CA GLY A 276 10.43 34.81 -26.91
C GLY A 276 10.18 33.41 -27.47
N GLU A 277 10.71 32.35 -26.84
CA GLU A 277 10.34 30.97 -27.22
C GLU A 277 8.87 30.68 -26.85
N GLU A 278 8.20 29.85 -27.64
CA GLU A 278 6.83 29.42 -27.38
C GLU A 278 6.73 27.90 -27.31
N ILE A 279 5.80 27.41 -26.48
CA ILE A 279 5.40 25.99 -26.47
C ILE A 279 3.88 25.87 -26.52
N ASP A 280 3.40 24.88 -27.26
CA ASP A 280 1.99 24.51 -27.25
C ASP A 280 1.68 23.61 -26.06
N CYS A 281 0.61 23.93 -25.34
CA CYS A 281 0.08 23.12 -24.25
C CYS A 281 -1.39 23.46 -24.01
N CYS A 282 -2.15 22.50 -23.48
CA CYS A 282 -3.56 22.68 -23.13
C CYS A 282 -3.78 22.94 -21.63
N CYS A 283 -2.76 22.69 -20.82
CA CYS A 283 -2.85 22.69 -19.36
C CYS A 283 -1.58 23.26 -18.75
N VAL A 284 -1.74 24.16 -17.78
CA VAL A 284 -0.65 24.74 -16.98
C VAL A 284 -0.96 24.58 -15.49
N CYS A 285 -0.18 23.77 -14.78
CA CYS A 285 -0.24 23.67 -13.33
C CYS A 285 0.85 24.53 -12.69
N PHE A 286 0.48 25.59 -11.97
CA PHE A 286 1.41 26.43 -11.24
C PHE A 286 1.73 25.84 -9.86
N ALA A 287 3.01 25.68 -9.59
CA ALA A 287 3.58 25.25 -8.30
C ALA A 287 4.74 26.17 -7.91
N ILE A 288 4.51 27.48 -7.98
CA ILE A 288 5.52 28.53 -7.83
C ILE A 288 5.70 29.05 -6.39
N GLY A 289 5.03 28.42 -5.44
CA GLY A 289 5.08 28.75 -4.01
C GLY A 289 3.70 28.79 -3.39
N VAL A 290 3.68 29.05 -2.08
CA VAL A 290 2.46 29.24 -1.29
C VAL A 290 2.49 30.58 -0.57
N ARG A 291 1.31 31.12 -0.25
CA ARG A 291 1.13 32.36 0.49
C ARG A 291 0.32 32.08 1.76
N PRO A 292 0.80 32.49 2.96
CA PRO A 292 0.03 32.38 4.20
C PRO A 292 -1.38 32.96 4.07
N ARG A 293 -2.38 32.29 4.64
CA ARG A 293 -3.78 32.73 4.65
C ARG A 293 -4.05 33.60 5.88
N ASP A 294 -3.64 34.85 5.80
CA ASP A 294 -3.75 35.86 6.86
C ASP A 294 -4.87 36.89 6.61
N GLU A 295 -5.76 36.63 5.64
CA GLU A 295 -6.80 37.57 5.22
C GLU A 295 -7.71 38.03 6.37
N LEU A 296 -7.94 37.15 7.36
CA LEU A 296 -8.75 37.46 8.55
C LEU A 296 -8.07 38.48 9.47
N GLY A 297 -6.74 38.63 9.40
CA GLY A 297 -6.02 39.52 10.31
C GLY A 297 -6.31 40.99 10.04
N THR A 298 -6.47 41.35 8.76
CA THR A 298 -6.75 42.74 8.37
C THR A 298 -8.10 43.22 8.90
N THR A 299 -9.14 42.40 8.78
CA THR A 299 -10.50 42.73 9.25
C THR A 299 -10.62 42.64 10.77
N ALA A 300 -9.86 41.75 11.41
CA ALA A 300 -9.86 41.54 12.85
C ALA A 300 -8.90 42.47 13.63
N GLY A 301 -8.07 43.27 12.96
CA GLY A 301 -7.04 44.08 13.61
C GLY A 301 -5.86 43.28 14.19
N ILE A 302 -5.64 42.05 13.71
CA ILE A 302 -4.48 41.22 14.09
C ILE A 302 -3.29 41.62 13.21
N GLN A 303 -2.13 41.83 13.83
CA GLN A 303 -0.91 42.21 13.13
C GLN A 303 -0.44 41.10 12.18
N CYS A 304 -0.27 41.45 10.90
CA CYS A 304 0.27 40.56 9.86
C CYS A 304 1.66 41.01 9.40
N ALA A 305 2.52 40.07 9.04
CA ALA A 305 3.87 40.35 8.56
C ALA A 305 3.84 40.90 7.12
N SER A 306 4.83 41.71 6.74
CA SER A 306 4.94 42.30 5.40
C SER A 306 5.00 41.27 4.25
N ARG A 307 5.42 40.04 4.54
CA ARG A 307 5.47 38.91 3.58
C ARG A 307 4.32 37.91 3.74
N GLY A 308 3.31 38.26 4.53
CA GLY A 308 2.18 37.41 4.87
C GLY A 308 2.41 36.57 6.13
N GLY A 309 1.31 36.26 6.80
CA GLY A 309 1.21 35.47 8.03
C GLY A 309 0.90 36.33 9.26
N PHE A 310 0.15 35.78 10.21
CA PHE A 310 -0.13 36.39 11.51
C PHE A 310 1.17 36.47 12.32
N VAL A 311 1.55 37.66 12.77
CA VAL A 311 2.75 37.84 13.59
C VAL A 311 2.51 37.16 14.94
N ILE A 312 3.43 36.29 15.34
CA ILE A 312 3.39 35.57 16.61
C ILE A 312 4.66 35.78 17.44
N ASN A 313 4.49 35.77 18.77
CA ASN A 313 5.61 35.70 19.71
C ASN A 313 6.06 34.24 19.96
N GLU A 314 7.03 34.04 20.85
CA GLU A 314 7.57 32.72 21.21
C GLU A 314 6.55 31.81 21.91
N SER A 315 5.47 32.38 22.46
CA SER A 315 4.33 31.65 23.01
C SER A 315 3.22 31.41 21.97
N LEU A 316 3.47 31.74 20.70
CA LEU A 316 2.56 31.57 19.56
C LEU A 316 1.31 32.47 19.59
N GLN A 317 1.32 33.47 20.48
CA GLN A 317 0.23 34.44 20.62
C GLN A 317 0.38 35.54 19.57
N THR A 318 -0.75 35.98 19.02
CA THR A 318 -0.81 37.11 18.09
C THR A 318 -0.76 38.46 18.82
N SER A 319 -0.93 39.58 18.09
CA SER A 319 -1.04 40.92 18.69
C SER A 319 -2.27 41.10 19.58
N ILE A 320 -3.25 40.20 19.50
CA ILE A 320 -4.47 40.22 20.31
C ILE A 320 -4.39 39.11 21.37
N PRO A 321 -4.63 39.41 22.66
CA PRO A 321 -4.72 38.39 23.70
C PRO A 321 -5.71 37.27 23.35
N GLU A 322 -5.41 36.05 23.80
CA GLU A 322 -6.29 34.88 23.64
C GLU A 322 -6.51 34.41 22.17
N ILE A 323 -5.85 35.07 21.21
CA ILE A 323 -5.79 34.65 19.80
C ILE A 323 -4.36 34.19 19.49
N TYR A 324 -4.25 32.94 19.04
CA TYR A 324 -2.99 32.27 18.70
C TYR A 324 -2.96 31.93 17.20
N ALA A 325 -1.77 31.76 16.63
CA ALA A 325 -1.63 31.26 15.26
C ALA A 325 -0.55 30.17 15.19
N ILE A 326 -0.84 29.09 14.46
CA ILE A 326 0.07 27.95 14.29
C ILE A 326 0.10 27.45 12.85
N GLY A 327 1.22 26.85 12.44
CA GLY A 327 1.40 26.32 11.09
C GLY A 327 1.78 27.39 10.06
N GLU A 328 1.42 27.17 8.80
CA GLU A 328 1.89 28.02 7.68
C GLU A 328 1.33 29.45 7.70
N CYS A 329 0.22 29.69 8.41
CA CYS A 329 -0.34 31.03 8.58
C CYS A 329 0.39 31.85 9.66
N ALA A 330 1.25 31.23 10.47
CA ALA A 330 1.96 31.91 11.54
C ALA A 330 3.33 32.44 11.07
N SER A 331 3.61 33.70 11.38
CA SER A 331 4.87 34.38 11.07
C SER A 331 5.66 34.64 12.35
N TRP A 332 6.76 33.89 12.53
CA TRP A 332 7.70 34.06 13.65
C TRP A 332 8.95 34.77 13.15
N GLU A 333 9.36 35.85 13.81
CA GLU A 333 10.47 36.73 13.36
C GLU A 333 10.36 37.18 11.88
N ASN A 334 9.14 37.51 11.41
CA ASN A 334 8.83 37.84 10.01
C ASN A 334 9.12 36.71 9.00
N GLN A 335 9.12 35.45 9.45
CA GLN A 335 9.33 34.28 8.60
C GLN A 335 8.18 33.28 8.72
N THR A 336 7.82 32.70 7.57
CA THR A 336 6.96 31.52 7.47
C THR A 336 7.78 30.39 6.85
N PHE A 337 7.64 29.18 7.38
CA PHE A 337 8.57 28.08 7.06
C PHE A 337 8.12 27.20 5.90
N GLY A 338 6.81 27.10 5.65
CA GLY A 338 6.27 26.34 4.49
C GLY A 338 6.62 24.86 4.50
N ILE A 339 6.88 24.29 5.68
CA ILE A 339 7.14 22.86 5.92
C ILE A 339 6.36 22.42 7.15
N ILE A 340 5.99 21.14 7.20
CA ILE A 340 5.11 20.61 8.25
C ILE A 340 5.76 20.57 9.62
N ALA A 341 7.04 20.21 9.72
CA ALA A 341 7.71 19.95 11.00
C ALA A 341 7.68 21.14 11.97
N PRO A 342 8.00 22.39 11.56
CA PRO A 342 7.83 23.57 12.41
C PRO A 342 6.37 23.78 12.85
N GLY A 343 5.40 23.47 12.00
CA GLY A 343 3.98 23.57 12.37
C GLY A 343 3.59 22.56 13.45
N ILE A 344 4.15 21.35 13.42
CA ILE A 344 3.95 20.34 14.47
C ILE A 344 4.59 20.80 15.78
N GLU A 345 5.78 21.40 15.74
CA GLU A 345 6.44 22.00 16.91
C GLU A 345 5.60 23.15 17.49
N MET A 346 5.02 24.01 16.64
CA MET A 346 4.08 25.04 17.09
C MET A 346 2.86 24.42 17.78
N ALA A 347 2.28 23.35 17.22
CA ALA A 347 1.18 22.62 17.85
C ALA A 347 1.59 22.03 19.21
N ASP A 348 2.80 21.49 19.34
CA ASP A 348 3.36 20.96 20.60
C ASP A 348 3.46 22.05 21.67
N VAL A 349 4.05 23.19 21.32
CA VAL A 349 4.26 24.32 22.23
C VAL A 349 2.91 24.88 22.69
N LEU A 350 1.97 25.10 21.76
CA LEU A 350 0.68 25.69 22.10
C LEU A 350 -0.17 24.75 22.97
N ALA A 351 -0.29 23.47 22.57
CA ALA A 351 -1.07 22.50 23.34
C ALA A 351 -0.53 22.32 24.76
N PHE A 352 0.80 22.29 24.91
CA PHE A 352 1.47 22.22 26.22
C PHE A 352 1.16 23.45 27.07
N ASN A 353 1.35 24.65 26.53
CA ASN A 353 1.13 25.89 27.28
C ASN A 353 -0.33 26.09 27.70
N LEU A 354 -1.29 25.63 26.90
CA LEU A 354 -2.72 25.73 27.23
C LEU A 354 -3.18 24.71 28.29
N THR A 355 -2.55 23.54 28.37
CA THR A 355 -3.01 22.44 29.25
C THR A 355 -2.18 22.30 30.52
N ASN A 356 -0.96 22.86 30.56
CA ASN A 356 -0.04 22.77 31.69
C ASN A 356 0.28 24.15 32.28
N PRO A 357 -0.69 24.92 32.81
CA PRO A 357 -0.45 26.26 33.33
C PRO A 357 0.47 26.29 34.56
N ASP A 358 0.60 25.17 35.26
CA ASP A 358 1.42 25.03 36.48
C ASP A 358 2.90 24.70 36.18
N LYS A 359 3.27 24.53 34.91
CA LYS A 359 4.65 24.22 34.47
C LYS A 359 5.28 25.43 33.79
N GLU A 360 6.61 25.47 33.71
CA GLU A 360 7.29 26.49 32.92
C GLU A 360 6.82 26.44 31.44
N PRO A 361 6.39 27.56 30.86
CA PRO A 361 5.87 27.59 29.51
C PRO A 361 6.98 27.27 28.49
N LYS A 362 6.63 26.49 27.48
CA LYS A 362 7.52 26.24 26.33
C LYS A 362 7.56 27.47 25.43
N SER A 363 8.73 27.72 24.86
CA SER A 363 8.95 28.76 23.86
C SER A 363 9.27 28.12 22.51
N PHE A 364 8.57 28.55 21.46
CA PHE A 364 8.93 28.24 20.08
C PHE A 364 10.24 28.95 19.73
N ARG A 365 11.16 28.21 19.11
CA ARG A 365 12.50 28.70 18.72
C ARG A 365 12.67 28.54 17.21
N ARG A 366 13.80 29.03 16.69
CA ARG A 366 14.13 28.84 15.28
C ARG A 366 14.09 27.34 14.94
N PRO A 367 13.21 26.91 14.01
CA PRO A 367 12.98 25.50 13.77
C PRO A 367 14.05 24.89 12.87
N ASP A 368 14.19 23.57 12.94
CA ASP A 368 15.04 22.81 12.03
C ASP A 368 14.43 22.76 10.62
N LEU A 369 15.16 23.27 9.62
CA LEU A 369 14.75 23.26 8.21
C LEU A 369 15.31 22.05 7.43
N SER A 370 16.00 21.15 8.13
CA SER A 370 16.52 19.92 7.54
C SER A 370 15.39 19.07 6.97
N THR A 371 15.65 18.52 5.79
CA THR A 371 14.63 17.87 4.97
C THR A 371 15.23 16.63 4.33
N LYS A 372 14.58 15.48 4.50
CA LYS A 372 14.89 14.22 3.80
C LYS A 372 13.64 13.75 3.06
N LEU A 373 13.76 13.53 1.77
CA LEU A 373 12.66 13.31 0.85
C LEU A 373 13.01 12.23 -0.17
N LYS A 374 11.96 11.62 -0.72
CA LYS A 374 12.06 10.73 -1.87
C LYS A 374 11.24 11.32 -3.01
N LEU A 375 11.93 11.93 -3.97
CA LEU A 375 11.31 12.61 -5.10
C LEU A 375 11.44 11.74 -6.33
N LEU A 376 10.32 11.29 -6.90
CA LEU A 376 10.34 10.50 -8.14
C LEU A 376 11.19 9.20 -8.03
N GLY A 377 11.37 8.67 -6.82
CA GLY A 377 12.26 7.52 -6.58
C GLY A 377 13.74 7.88 -6.37
N VAL A 378 14.08 9.16 -6.35
CA VAL A 378 15.41 9.70 -6.00
C VAL A 378 15.41 10.14 -4.54
N ASP A 379 16.29 9.55 -3.72
CA ASP A 379 16.49 9.99 -2.35
C ASP A 379 17.31 11.29 -2.31
N VAL A 380 16.80 12.31 -1.63
CA VAL A 380 17.37 13.66 -1.53
C VAL A 380 17.30 14.11 -0.07
N ALA A 381 18.41 14.61 0.47
CA ALA A 381 18.42 15.19 1.81
C ALA A 381 19.30 16.44 1.88
N SER A 382 18.87 17.42 2.68
CA SER A 382 19.66 18.59 3.08
C SER A 382 19.48 18.79 4.58
N PHE A 383 20.56 19.03 5.32
CA PHE A 383 20.52 19.15 6.78
C PHE A 383 21.44 20.27 7.29
N GLY A 384 21.12 20.79 8.47
CA GLY A 384 21.89 21.86 9.10
C GLY A 384 21.94 23.13 8.24
N ASP A 385 23.08 23.81 8.26
CA ASP A 385 23.34 24.97 7.39
C ASP A 385 23.96 24.55 6.06
N PHE A 386 23.18 23.84 5.24
CA PHE A 386 23.58 23.24 3.96
C PHE A 386 24.04 24.23 2.86
N PHE A 387 23.99 25.54 3.11
CA PHE A 387 24.55 26.58 2.24
C PHE A 387 25.57 27.48 2.96
N ALA A 388 26.17 27.05 4.08
CA ALA A 388 27.14 27.85 4.82
C ALA A 388 28.36 28.29 3.99
N ASP A 389 28.70 27.55 2.94
CA ASP A 389 29.76 27.88 1.97
C ASP A 389 29.35 28.95 0.95
N ARG A 390 28.04 29.12 0.71
CA ARG A 390 27.48 30.11 -0.20
C ARG A 390 27.03 31.38 0.52
N ASP A 391 26.29 31.22 1.62
CA ASP A 391 25.60 32.29 2.32
C ASP A 391 26.32 32.74 3.61
N GLY A 392 27.38 32.02 3.99
CA GLY A 392 28.05 32.14 5.29
C GLY A 392 27.34 31.34 6.39
N PRO A 393 28.06 30.85 7.42
CA PRO A 393 27.48 30.06 8.49
C PRO A 393 26.55 30.91 9.36
N LYS A 394 25.30 30.48 9.51
CA LYS A 394 24.28 31.09 10.38
C LYS A 394 24.59 30.90 11.86
N PHE A 395 25.39 29.90 12.20
CA PHE A 395 25.87 29.64 13.55
C PHE A 395 27.28 29.04 13.50
N LEU A 396 28.08 29.30 14.55
CA LEU A 396 29.37 28.68 14.77
C LEU A 396 29.44 28.22 16.24
N PRO A 397 29.76 26.95 16.53
CA PRO A 397 29.93 26.47 17.90
C PRO A 397 30.90 27.35 18.70
N GLY A 398 30.50 27.76 19.92
CA GLY A 398 31.32 28.61 20.80
C GLY A 398 31.28 30.12 20.54
N ARG A 399 30.57 30.61 19.52
CA ARG A 399 30.31 32.06 19.32
C ARG A 399 28.84 32.38 19.61
N ARG A 400 28.59 33.44 20.39
CA ARG A 400 27.22 33.97 20.55
C ARG A 400 26.67 34.35 19.17
N PRO A 401 25.43 33.96 18.83
CA PRO A 401 24.82 34.35 17.55
C PRO A 401 24.79 35.88 17.47
N SER A 402 25.55 36.46 16.55
CA SER A 402 25.49 37.90 16.32
C SER A 402 24.18 38.21 15.61
N VAL A 403 23.30 38.95 16.28
CA VAL A 403 22.17 39.63 15.63
C VAL A 403 22.79 40.73 14.75
N ALA A 404 23.09 40.39 13.49
CA ALA A 404 23.50 41.37 12.51
C ALA A 404 23.01 40.93 11.13
N THR A 405 22.09 41.72 10.61
CA THR A 405 21.67 41.85 9.22
C THR A 405 22.88 41.70 8.29
N ILE A 406 22.96 40.62 7.50
CA ILE A 406 24.00 40.50 6.47
C ILE A 406 23.65 41.46 5.33
N PRO A 407 24.46 42.48 5.03
CA PRO A 407 24.31 43.25 3.80
C PRO A 407 24.65 42.32 2.63
N ARG A 408 23.88 42.38 1.54
CA ARG A 408 24.30 41.82 0.25
C ARG A 408 25.54 42.57 -0.23
N VAL A 409 26.72 42.12 0.19
CA VAL A 409 27.99 42.63 -0.32
C VAL A 409 28.20 42.00 -1.70
N LYS A 410 27.89 42.75 -2.76
CA LYS A 410 28.52 42.59 -4.08
C LYS A 410 29.93 43.15 -3.93
N ASP A 411 30.90 42.32 -3.56
CA ASP A 411 32.31 42.72 -3.70
C ASP A 411 33.12 41.54 -4.22
N THR A 412 33.76 41.77 -5.37
CA THR A 412 34.37 40.81 -6.28
C THR A 412 35.83 40.51 -5.95
N THR A 413 36.13 40.29 -4.66
CA THR A 413 37.46 39.83 -4.23
C THR A 413 37.33 38.45 -3.59
N GLU A 414 38.06 37.47 -4.11
CA GLU A 414 38.16 36.09 -3.62
C GLU A 414 38.52 36.06 -2.11
N LYS A 415 37.53 36.16 -1.23
CA LYS A 415 37.67 35.77 0.18
C LYS A 415 37.38 34.29 0.27
N GLU A 416 38.33 33.53 0.82
CA GLU A 416 38.12 32.11 1.15
C GLU A 416 36.82 31.95 1.95
N SER A 417 36.01 30.96 1.56
CA SER A 417 34.78 30.58 2.27
C SER A 417 35.09 30.37 3.76
N PRO A 418 34.27 30.91 4.68
CA PRO A 418 34.49 30.76 6.13
C PRO A 418 34.24 29.33 6.66
N VAL A 419 34.01 28.37 5.76
CA VAL A 419 33.76 26.95 6.02
C VAL A 419 34.46 26.09 4.97
N LYS A 420 34.78 24.84 5.30
CA LYS A 420 35.36 23.85 4.37
C LYS A 420 34.30 22.87 3.89
N ALA A 421 34.17 22.72 2.58
CA ALA A 421 33.28 21.74 1.96
C ALA A 421 34.04 20.47 1.60
N LEU A 422 33.51 19.31 1.99
CA LEU A 422 33.97 18.00 1.54
C LEU A 422 32.91 17.41 0.62
N THR A 423 33.29 17.04 -0.60
CA THR A 423 32.35 16.58 -1.65
C THR A 423 32.75 15.21 -2.20
N TYR A 424 31.77 14.32 -2.35
CA TYR A 424 31.90 13.01 -2.98
C TYR A 424 30.86 12.90 -4.10
N LYS A 425 31.31 12.46 -5.28
CA LYS A 425 30.49 12.37 -6.48
C LYS A 425 30.75 11.04 -7.18
N ASP A 426 29.76 10.17 -7.18
CA ASP A 426 29.72 8.95 -7.98
C ASP A 426 28.67 9.10 -9.09
N PRO A 427 29.10 9.41 -10.33
CA PRO A 427 28.18 9.57 -11.45
C PRO A 427 27.51 8.25 -11.88
N PHE A 428 28.13 7.09 -11.60
CA PHE A 428 27.64 5.77 -12.02
C PHE A 428 26.56 5.24 -11.07
N GLY A 429 26.81 5.28 -9.76
CA GLY A 429 25.79 5.00 -8.74
C GLY A 429 24.74 6.12 -8.60
N GLY A 430 25.01 7.28 -9.20
CA GLY A 430 24.15 8.45 -9.09
C GLY A 430 24.07 8.94 -7.64
N VAL A 431 25.21 9.00 -6.97
CA VAL A 431 25.38 9.45 -5.59
C VAL A 431 26.15 10.76 -5.55
N TYR A 432 25.66 11.70 -4.73
CA TYR A 432 26.36 12.94 -4.43
C TYR A 432 26.25 13.22 -2.93
N LYS A 433 27.35 13.51 -2.26
CA LYS A 433 27.39 13.92 -0.86
C LYS A 433 28.24 15.18 -0.75
N LYS A 434 27.77 16.19 -0.03
CA LYS A 434 28.55 17.39 0.30
C LYS A 434 28.29 17.77 1.74
N TYR A 435 29.35 17.82 2.53
CA TYR A 435 29.30 18.17 3.95
C TYR A 435 30.15 19.41 4.22
N LEU A 436 29.63 20.28 5.09
CA LEU A 436 30.20 21.57 5.41
C LEU A 436 30.72 21.55 6.85
N PHE A 437 31.99 21.87 7.02
CA PHE A 437 32.67 21.86 8.30
C PHE A 437 33.24 23.23 8.65
N THR A 438 33.49 23.47 9.93
CA THR A 438 34.33 24.60 10.37
C THR A 438 35.73 24.53 9.75
N MET A 439 36.44 25.66 9.69
CA MET A 439 37.76 25.73 9.04
C MET A 439 38.82 24.80 9.65
N ASP A 440 38.68 24.50 10.94
CA ASP A 440 39.51 23.55 11.69
C ASP A 440 39.05 22.09 11.55
N GLY A 441 37.92 21.83 10.87
CA GLY A 441 37.35 20.49 10.68
C GLY A 441 36.76 19.88 11.96
N LYS A 442 36.59 20.66 13.03
CA LYS A 442 36.13 20.17 14.34
C LYS A 442 34.62 20.01 14.46
N TYR A 443 33.83 20.71 13.65
CA TYR A 443 32.38 20.67 13.73
C TYR A 443 31.74 20.53 12.35
N LEU A 444 30.71 19.70 12.27
CA LEU A 444 29.83 19.61 11.11
C LEU A 444 28.74 20.69 11.23
N LEU A 445 28.59 21.52 10.20
CA LEU A 445 27.64 22.63 10.17
C LEU A 445 26.37 22.28 9.38
N GLY A 446 26.49 21.39 8.39
CA GLY A 446 25.39 20.98 7.55
C GLY A 446 25.86 20.19 6.32
N GLY A 447 24.94 19.87 5.44
CA GLY A 447 25.27 19.16 4.20
C GLY A 447 24.08 18.77 3.36
N MET A 448 24.35 18.17 2.21
CA MET A 448 23.36 17.66 1.26
C MET A 448 23.79 16.31 0.68
N MET A 449 22.81 15.46 0.39
CA MET A 449 22.97 14.07 -0.02
C MET A 449 21.95 13.72 -1.12
N ILE A 450 22.40 13.12 -2.22
CA ILE A 450 21.58 12.61 -3.33
C ILE A 450 21.91 11.13 -3.54
N GLY A 451 20.88 10.32 -3.75
CA GLY A 451 21.00 8.88 -4.05
C GLY A 451 21.25 8.04 -2.79
N ASP A 452 22.33 8.32 -2.06
CA ASP A 452 22.61 7.68 -0.77
C ASP A 452 22.44 8.69 0.38
N THR A 453 21.32 8.54 1.10
CA THR A 453 20.93 9.42 2.22
C THR A 453 20.86 8.68 3.56
N LYS A 454 21.53 7.51 3.66
CA LYS A 454 21.53 6.65 4.85
C LYS A 454 22.03 7.40 6.10
N ASP A 455 23.13 8.13 5.96
CA ASP A 455 23.78 8.83 7.09
C ASP A 455 23.03 10.10 7.58
N TYR A 456 21.93 10.51 6.92
CA TYR A 456 21.23 11.77 7.20
C TYR A 456 20.90 11.96 8.69
N ILE A 457 20.36 10.94 9.35
CA ILE A 457 19.87 11.05 10.74
C ILE A 457 21.05 11.30 11.68
N LYS A 458 22.12 10.50 11.53
CA LYS A 458 23.36 10.63 12.31
C LYS A 458 23.97 12.02 12.13
N LEU A 459 24.15 12.45 10.88
CA LEU A 459 24.79 13.73 10.57
C LEU A 459 23.93 14.93 11.02
N ASN A 460 22.60 14.86 10.85
CA ASN A 460 21.72 15.91 11.34
C ASN A 460 21.78 16.05 12.88
N GLN A 461 21.83 14.93 13.61
CA GLN A 461 21.98 14.96 15.07
C GLN A 461 23.34 15.49 15.52
N MET A 462 24.41 15.19 14.80
CA MET A 462 25.74 15.78 15.06
C MET A 462 25.70 17.30 14.90
N VAL A 463 25.03 17.81 13.87
CA VAL A 463 24.84 19.26 13.69
C VAL A 463 24.03 19.87 14.83
N LYS A 464 22.91 19.24 15.22
CA LYS A 464 22.03 19.74 16.29
C LYS A 464 22.71 19.79 17.65
N SER A 465 23.46 18.74 17.99
CA SER A 465 24.15 18.64 19.27
C SER A 465 25.39 19.55 19.35
N GLN A 466 25.88 20.08 18.21
CA GLN A 466 27.09 20.89 18.12
C GLN A 466 28.30 20.27 18.83
N LYS A 467 28.39 18.94 18.84
CA LYS A 467 29.51 18.22 19.43
C LYS A 467 30.72 18.26 18.51
N GLU A 468 31.91 18.34 19.11
CA GLU A 468 33.18 18.23 18.38
C GLU A 468 33.31 16.83 17.75
N LEU A 469 33.80 16.77 16.52
CA LEU A 469 33.95 15.54 15.77
C LEU A 469 35.10 14.70 16.36
N GLU A 470 34.79 13.45 16.71
CA GLU A 470 35.78 12.50 17.24
C GLU A 470 36.69 11.90 16.16
N VAL A 471 36.26 11.98 14.89
CA VAL A 471 36.99 11.45 13.73
C VAL A 471 37.16 12.51 12.65
N PRO A 472 38.19 12.39 11.79
CA PRO A 472 38.40 13.35 10.70
C PRO A 472 37.20 13.45 9.73
N PRO A 473 36.92 14.64 9.17
CA PRO A 473 35.84 14.86 8.20
C PRO A 473 35.74 13.85 7.05
N SER A 474 36.88 13.31 6.58
CA SER A 474 36.96 12.34 5.49
C SER A 474 36.23 11.02 5.77
N GLN A 475 36.18 10.58 7.02
CA GLN A 475 35.53 9.31 7.38
C GLN A 475 34.00 9.37 7.26
N PHE A 476 33.42 10.57 7.35
CA PHE A 476 31.98 10.75 7.21
C PHE A 476 31.50 10.64 5.76
N ILE A 477 32.37 10.93 4.77
CA ILE A 477 31.95 10.99 3.35
C ILE A 477 32.20 9.69 2.58
N LEU A 478 33.34 9.03 2.80
CA LEU A 478 33.72 7.78 2.12
C LEU A 478 33.29 6.53 2.89
N GLY A 479 32.81 6.70 4.13
CA GLY A 479 32.57 5.64 5.09
C GLY A 479 33.87 5.17 5.74
N ALA A 480 33.85 4.88 7.04
CA ALA A 480 34.90 4.07 7.65
C ALA A 480 34.84 2.67 7.02
N GLN A 481 35.99 2.12 6.59
CA GLN A 481 36.11 0.69 6.31
C GLN A 481 35.94 -0.08 7.62
N ASN A 482 34.71 -0.27 8.06
CA ASN A 482 34.31 -1.25 9.07
C ASN A 482 32.84 -1.56 8.84
N GLY A 483 32.56 -2.82 8.53
CA GLY A 483 31.23 -3.35 8.22
C GLY A 483 30.32 -3.44 9.45
N GLY A 484 29.92 -2.28 9.99
CA GLY A 484 28.83 -2.19 10.96
C GLY A 484 27.52 -1.89 10.26
N GLU A 485 26.51 -2.75 10.46
CA GLU A 485 25.12 -2.45 10.16
C GLU A 485 24.62 -1.24 10.99
N GLU A 486 23.63 -0.52 10.45
CA GLU A 486 22.95 0.58 11.13
C GLU A 486 22.23 0.09 12.40
N ASN A 487 22.87 0.22 13.56
CA ASN A 487 22.21 0.06 14.84
C ASN A 487 21.65 1.41 15.31
N GLY A 488 20.35 1.46 15.64
CA GLY A 488 19.73 2.61 16.33
C GLY A 488 20.23 2.84 17.77
N ASP A 489 21.27 2.10 18.16
CA ASP A 489 21.87 2.01 19.49
C ASP A 489 22.56 3.31 19.91
N ASP A 490 23.27 3.99 19.01
CA ASP A 490 24.11 5.17 19.32
C ASP A 490 23.33 6.50 19.48
N LEU A 491 22.01 6.48 19.29
CA LEU A 491 21.18 7.69 19.35
C LEU A 491 20.71 7.97 20.77
N ALA A 492 20.72 9.23 21.21
CA ALA A 492 20.15 9.64 22.49
C ALA A 492 18.61 9.60 22.46
N ASP A 493 17.94 9.46 23.61
CA ASP A 493 16.47 9.33 23.66
C ASP A 493 15.74 10.56 23.10
N ASP A 494 16.31 11.76 23.22
CA ASP A 494 15.78 13.00 22.64
C ASP A 494 15.99 13.11 21.11
N THR A 495 16.66 12.13 20.49
CA THR A 495 16.94 12.13 19.05
C THR A 495 15.65 11.98 18.26
N GLN A 496 15.30 13.01 17.48
CA GLN A 496 14.20 12.94 16.52
C GLN A 496 14.47 11.87 15.44
N VAL A 497 13.61 10.85 15.38
CA VAL A 497 13.63 9.71 14.43
C VAL A 497 12.67 9.94 13.27
N CYS A 498 11.49 10.52 13.53
CA CYS A 498 10.52 10.88 12.49
C CYS A 498 10.29 12.39 12.44
N SER A 499 10.83 13.06 11.43
CA SER A 499 10.64 14.51 11.24
C SER A 499 9.22 14.90 10.84
N CYS A 500 8.46 14.02 10.18
CA CYS A 500 7.07 14.31 9.77
C CYS A 500 6.12 14.50 10.94
N HIS A 501 6.34 13.74 12.02
CA HIS A 501 5.44 13.68 13.19
C HIS A 501 6.14 14.07 14.50
N ASN A 502 7.38 14.58 14.41
CA ASN A 502 8.22 14.96 15.53
C ASN A 502 8.46 13.85 16.57
N VAL A 503 8.57 12.59 16.13
CA VAL A 503 8.76 11.43 17.02
C VAL A 503 10.23 11.24 17.34
N THR A 504 10.57 11.18 18.62
CA THR A 504 11.92 10.89 19.13
C THR A 504 12.17 9.39 19.32
N LYS A 505 13.44 9.00 19.51
CA LYS A 505 13.79 7.64 19.92
C LYS A 505 13.13 7.29 21.25
N GLY A 506 13.13 8.23 22.19
CA GLY A 506 12.49 8.13 23.50
C GLY A 506 11.00 7.84 23.40
N ASP A 507 10.27 8.51 22.50
CA ASP A 507 8.84 8.25 22.29
C ASP A 507 8.57 6.81 21.81
N VAL A 508 9.41 6.29 20.90
CA VAL A 508 9.32 4.90 20.44
C VAL A 508 9.69 3.95 21.58
N VAL A 509 10.78 4.22 22.29
CA VAL A 509 11.28 3.41 23.41
C VAL A 509 10.26 3.35 24.54
N GLU A 510 9.69 4.48 24.94
CA GLU A 510 8.68 4.60 26.01
C GLU A 510 7.37 3.92 25.61
N SER A 511 6.92 4.09 24.36
CA SER A 511 5.72 3.42 23.85
C SER A 511 5.84 1.90 23.87
N VAL A 512 7.07 1.40 23.66
CA VAL A 512 7.39 -0.03 23.76
C VAL A 512 7.54 -0.46 25.22
N LYS A 513 8.29 0.31 26.04
CA LYS A 513 8.53 0.03 27.48
C LYS A 513 7.29 0.06 28.35
N SER A 514 6.36 0.96 28.05
CA SER A 514 5.05 1.06 28.71
C SER A 514 4.12 -0.12 28.36
N GLY A 515 4.49 -0.96 27.38
CA GLY A 515 3.66 -2.06 26.88
C GLY A 515 2.53 -1.61 25.96
N THR A 516 2.47 -0.32 25.62
CA THR A 516 1.45 0.29 24.76
C THR A 516 1.53 -0.22 23.32
N CYS A 517 2.73 -0.54 22.82
CA CYS A 517 2.92 -1.03 21.44
C CYS A 517 3.85 -2.26 21.43
N LYS A 518 3.33 -3.39 20.95
CA LYS A 518 3.99 -4.70 20.91
C LYS A 518 4.33 -5.16 19.48
N SER A 519 3.99 -4.35 18.49
CA SER A 519 4.30 -4.59 17.08
C SER A 519 4.65 -3.29 16.37
N ILE A 520 5.34 -3.36 15.23
CA ILE A 520 5.63 -2.16 14.43
C ILE A 520 4.37 -1.48 13.90
N GLY A 521 3.30 -2.25 13.66
CA GLY A 521 1.99 -1.72 13.25
C GLY A 521 1.36 -0.89 14.37
N GLU A 522 1.50 -1.34 15.61
CA GLU A 522 1.10 -0.57 16.79
C GLU A 522 2.01 0.64 16.99
N VAL A 523 3.34 0.54 16.84
CA VAL A 523 4.23 1.71 16.93
C VAL A 523 3.82 2.79 15.93
N LYS A 524 3.49 2.42 14.69
CA LYS A 524 2.93 3.37 13.69
C LYS A 524 1.63 4.00 14.16
N SER A 525 0.77 3.24 14.82
CA SER A 525 -0.54 3.72 15.28
C SER A 525 -0.42 4.63 16.52
N CYS A 526 0.40 4.22 17.49
CA CYS A 526 0.66 4.91 18.75
C CYS A 526 1.47 6.21 18.55
N THR A 527 2.56 6.14 17.79
CA THR A 527 3.53 7.23 17.66
C THR A 527 3.35 8.04 16.37
N LYS A 528 2.54 7.53 15.42
CA LYS A 528 2.43 8.06 14.04
C LYS A 528 3.73 7.97 13.23
N ALA A 529 4.84 7.44 13.78
CA ALA A 529 6.09 7.32 13.05
C ALA A 529 5.91 6.48 11.77
N GLY A 530 6.26 7.06 10.61
CA GLY A 530 6.17 6.39 9.32
C GLY A 530 4.81 6.44 8.61
N THR A 531 3.80 7.13 9.17
CA THR A 531 2.51 7.38 8.51
C THR A 531 2.52 8.66 7.63
N GLY A 532 3.59 9.46 7.71
CA GLY A 532 3.84 10.62 6.84
C GLY A 532 4.55 10.23 5.55
N CYS A 533 5.84 10.57 5.41
CA CYS A 533 6.64 10.24 4.21
C CYS A 533 7.22 8.81 4.20
N GLY A 534 7.11 8.06 5.32
CA GLY A 534 7.64 6.71 5.47
C GLY A 534 9.17 6.57 5.57
N GLY A 535 9.93 7.66 5.42
CA GLY A 535 11.41 7.63 5.36
C GLY A 535 12.12 7.17 6.64
N CYS A 536 11.46 7.23 7.80
CA CYS A 536 12.01 6.81 9.09
C CYS A 536 11.81 5.32 9.41
N MET A 537 11.03 4.59 8.60
CA MET A 537 10.58 3.24 8.93
C MET A 537 11.68 2.21 9.22
N PRO A 538 12.80 2.17 8.46
CA PRO A 538 13.88 1.24 8.75
C PRO A 538 14.47 1.45 10.16
N LEU A 539 14.67 2.71 10.55
CA LEU A 539 15.24 3.06 11.87
C LEU A 539 14.23 2.82 13.01
N VAL A 540 12.95 3.14 12.82
CA VAL A 540 11.89 2.86 13.80
C VAL A 540 11.78 1.35 14.05
N GLN A 541 11.90 0.53 13.00
CA GLN A 541 11.92 -0.93 13.13
C GLN A 541 13.15 -1.43 13.91
N SER A 542 14.33 -0.86 13.65
CA SER A 542 15.56 -1.17 14.39
C SER A 542 15.44 -0.83 15.88
N ILE A 543 15.00 0.39 16.21
CA ILE A 543 14.77 0.83 17.61
C ILE A 543 13.73 -0.03 18.31
N PHE A 544 12.61 -0.35 17.64
CA PHE A 544 11.57 -1.22 18.18
C PHE A 544 12.11 -2.62 18.52
N ASN A 545 12.78 -3.26 17.56
CA ASN A 545 13.33 -4.61 17.74
C ASN A 545 14.34 -4.66 18.90
N LYS A 546 15.21 -3.65 19.01
CA LYS A 546 16.20 -3.57 20.08
C LYS A 546 15.59 -3.25 21.43
N THR A 547 14.66 -2.31 21.51
CA THR A 547 14.00 -1.94 22.78
C THR A 547 13.28 -3.12 23.38
N MET A 548 12.57 -3.89 22.55
CA MET A 548 11.96 -5.16 22.96
C MET A 548 13.01 -6.11 23.54
N LEU A 549 14.12 -6.32 22.81
CA LEU A 549 15.23 -7.18 23.24
C LEU A 549 15.86 -6.73 24.57
N ASP A 550 16.04 -5.41 24.78
CA ASP A 550 16.62 -4.83 26.01
C ASP A 550 15.67 -4.89 27.21
N MET A 551 14.36 -4.93 26.98
CA MET A 551 13.36 -5.18 28.03
C MET A 551 13.35 -6.64 28.51
N GLY A 552 14.25 -7.48 27.99
CA GLY A 552 14.20 -8.93 28.18
C GLY A 552 12.93 -9.54 27.58
N GLN A 553 12.19 -8.79 26.76
CA GLN A 553 11.08 -9.31 25.98
C GLN A 553 11.69 -9.85 24.70
N GLU A 554 11.52 -11.14 24.44
CA GLU A 554 11.73 -11.61 23.09
C GLU A 554 10.83 -10.77 22.18
N VAL A 555 11.41 -10.09 21.17
CA VAL A 555 10.63 -9.73 19.98
C VAL A 555 10.04 -11.05 19.55
N SER A 556 8.76 -11.23 19.80
CA SER A 556 8.14 -12.52 19.66
C SER A 556 8.25 -12.92 18.19
N ASN A 557 9.20 -13.80 17.89
CA ASN A 557 9.37 -14.37 16.56
C ASN A 557 8.31 -15.45 16.31
N ASN A 558 7.33 -15.56 17.20
CA ASN A 558 6.24 -16.51 17.12
C ASN A 558 5.52 -16.35 15.78
N LEU A 559 5.33 -17.47 15.11
CA LEU A 559 4.64 -17.52 13.84
C LEU A 559 3.20 -16.98 13.96
N CYS A 560 2.54 -17.26 15.08
CA CYS A 560 1.23 -16.76 15.48
C CYS A 560 0.97 -17.06 16.97
N VAL A 561 -0.27 -16.85 17.44
CA VAL A 561 -0.68 -17.17 18.83
C VAL A 561 -0.50 -18.66 19.18
N HIS A 562 -0.61 -19.56 18.20
CA HIS A 562 -0.52 -21.02 18.39
C HIS A 562 0.90 -21.56 18.45
N ILE A 563 1.83 -20.93 17.73
CA ILE A 563 3.19 -21.46 17.50
C ILE A 563 4.21 -20.46 18.03
N PRO A 564 4.90 -20.77 19.15
CA PRO A 564 5.85 -19.89 19.82
C PRO A 564 7.26 -19.93 19.20
N HIS A 565 7.35 -20.08 17.89
CA HIS A 565 8.62 -20.18 17.16
C HIS A 565 8.57 -19.42 15.84
N SER A 566 9.73 -18.98 15.34
CA SER A 566 9.85 -18.48 13.98
C SER A 566 9.58 -19.58 12.96
N ARG A 567 9.27 -19.20 11.72
CA ARG A 567 9.09 -20.18 10.64
C ARG A 567 10.38 -20.98 10.37
N ALA A 568 11.56 -20.36 10.50
CA ALA A 568 12.84 -21.02 10.33
C ALA A 568 13.14 -22.00 11.47
N ASP A 569 12.87 -21.63 12.72
CA ASP A 569 13.02 -22.53 13.86
C ASP A 569 12.04 -23.70 13.77
N LEU A 570 10.78 -23.42 13.42
CA LEU A 570 9.77 -24.44 13.19
C LEU A 570 10.21 -25.42 12.10
N TYR A 571 10.75 -24.92 10.98
CA TYR A 571 11.30 -25.77 9.92
C TYR A 571 12.38 -26.72 10.47
N ASN A 572 13.33 -26.19 11.24
CA ASN A 572 14.42 -26.98 11.83
C ASN A 572 13.90 -28.04 12.81
N ILE A 573 12.94 -27.69 13.66
CA ILE A 573 12.33 -28.63 14.61
C ILE A 573 11.64 -29.78 13.86
N VAL A 574 10.84 -29.46 12.84
CA VAL A 574 10.14 -30.45 12.02
C VAL A 574 11.13 -31.37 11.31
N ALA A 575 12.18 -30.80 10.72
CA ALA A 575 13.22 -31.56 10.02
C ALA A 575 14.00 -32.49 10.97
N ILE A 576 14.44 -32.00 12.14
CA ILE A 576 15.24 -32.79 13.09
C ILE A 576 14.39 -33.88 13.75
N LYS A 577 13.18 -33.55 14.19
CA LYS A 577 12.27 -34.51 14.85
C LYS A 577 11.51 -35.40 13.87
N GLN A 578 11.63 -35.14 12.56
CA GLN A 578 10.92 -35.88 11.50
C GLN A 578 9.39 -35.90 11.71
N LEU A 579 8.81 -34.76 12.10
CA LEU A 579 7.37 -34.63 12.35
C LEU A 579 6.61 -34.54 11.01
N LYS A 580 5.68 -35.46 10.74
CA LYS A 580 5.06 -35.59 9.41
C LYS A 580 3.62 -35.07 9.33
N THR A 581 2.97 -34.84 10.46
CA THR A 581 1.58 -34.42 10.54
C THR A 581 1.43 -33.10 11.29
N PHE A 582 0.35 -32.37 11.03
CA PHE A 582 0.02 -31.15 11.76
C PHE A 582 -0.13 -31.41 13.27
N GLU A 583 -0.75 -32.53 13.65
CA GLU A 583 -0.95 -32.89 15.06
C GLU A 583 0.37 -33.16 15.78
N ASP A 584 1.29 -33.88 15.15
CA ASP A 584 2.61 -34.14 15.75
C ASP A 584 3.37 -32.83 15.99
N ILE A 585 3.23 -31.87 15.06
CA ILE A 585 3.81 -30.53 15.20
C ILE A 585 3.14 -29.77 16.34
N MET A 586 1.81 -29.72 16.39
CA MET A 586 1.08 -29.04 17.47
C MET A 586 1.39 -29.64 18.84
N LYS A 587 1.47 -30.98 18.96
CA LYS A 587 1.89 -31.65 20.20
C LYS A 587 3.33 -31.36 20.59
N ALA A 588 4.23 -31.25 19.61
CA ALA A 588 5.65 -31.05 19.87
C ALA A 588 6.03 -29.62 20.22
N VAL A 589 5.35 -28.61 19.64
CA VAL A 589 5.74 -27.20 19.76
C VAL A 589 4.58 -26.20 19.90
N GLY A 590 3.33 -26.62 19.68
CA GLY A 590 2.19 -25.73 19.84
C GLY A 590 2.00 -25.31 21.29
N ARG A 591 1.55 -24.08 21.53
CA ARG A 591 1.17 -23.63 22.88
C ARG A 591 0.05 -24.49 23.47
N ASN A 592 -0.88 -24.90 22.60
CA ASN A 592 -1.93 -25.85 22.90
C ASN A 592 -1.81 -27.05 21.94
N PRO A 593 -1.50 -28.26 22.45
CA PRO A 593 -1.37 -29.47 21.64
C PRO A 593 -2.61 -29.83 20.82
N ASP A 594 -3.78 -29.46 21.30
CA ASP A 594 -5.07 -29.79 20.68
C ASP A 594 -5.60 -28.65 19.80
N SER A 595 -4.84 -27.58 19.59
CA SER A 595 -5.30 -26.44 18.80
C SER A 595 -5.44 -26.80 17.32
N LEU A 596 -6.47 -26.24 16.70
CA LEU A 596 -6.73 -26.33 15.26
C LEU A 596 -5.82 -25.40 14.46
N GLY A 597 -5.17 -24.43 15.08
CA GLY A 597 -4.32 -23.42 14.43
C GLY A 597 -5.14 -22.27 13.82
N CYS A 598 -4.53 -21.49 12.94
CA CYS A 598 -5.15 -20.38 12.22
C CYS A 598 -4.70 -20.31 10.76
N GLU A 599 -5.22 -19.31 10.05
CA GLU A 599 -4.85 -18.94 8.68
C GLU A 599 -3.36 -18.55 8.51
N LEU A 600 -2.59 -18.39 9.60
CA LEU A 600 -1.15 -18.13 9.55
C LEU A 600 -0.31 -19.41 9.69
N CYS A 601 -0.56 -20.22 10.72
CA CYS A 601 0.27 -21.39 10.98
C CYS A 601 -0.07 -22.57 10.08
N LYS A 602 -1.34 -22.80 9.72
CA LYS A 602 -1.73 -23.93 8.85
C LYS A 602 -1.01 -23.90 7.51
N PRO A 603 -1.02 -22.79 6.73
CA PRO A 603 -0.36 -22.78 5.42
C PRO A 603 1.16 -22.80 5.55
N ALA A 604 1.71 -22.23 6.63
CA ALA A 604 3.15 -22.26 6.90
C ALA A 604 3.62 -23.69 7.23
N ILE A 605 2.89 -24.42 8.07
CA ILE A 605 3.16 -25.82 8.40
C ILE A 605 2.99 -26.70 7.16
N ALA A 606 1.91 -26.52 6.38
CA ALA A 606 1.72 -27.19 5.10
C ALA A 606 2.92 -26.99 4.16
N SER A 607 3.39 -25.74 4.03
CA SER A 607 4.57 -25.42 3.22
C SER A 607 5.83 -26.12 3.73
N ILE A 608 6.07 -26.16 5.04
CA ILE A 608 7.22 -26.88 5.63
C ILE A 608 7.12 -28.38 5.35
N LEU A 609 5.98 -29.00 5.64
CA LEU A 609 5.75 -30.43 5.41
C LEU A 609 5.96 -30.81 3.95
N SER A 610 5.41 -30.04 3.01
CA SER A 610 5.63 -30.33 1.59
C SER A 610 7.07 -30.07 1.12
N SER A 611 7.79 -29.13 1.72
CA SER A 611 9.19 -28.85 1.38
C SER A 611 10.18 -29.84 2.01
N LEU A 612 9.72 -30.68 2.93
CA LEU A 612 10.52 -31.73 3.57
C LEU A 612 10.16 -33.13 3.05
N PHE A 613 8.87 -33.41 2.86
CA PHE A 613 8.38 -34.77 2.61
C PHE A 613 7.59 -34.92 1.30
N ASN A 614 7.21 -33.81 0.66
CA ASN A 614 6.52 -33.78 -0.64
C ASN A 614 5.27 -34.70 -0.74
N GLY A 615 4.48 -34.81 0.34
CA GLY A 615 3.22 -35.57 0.33
C GLY A 615 2.13 -34.94 -0.55
N HIS A 616 1.16 -35.75 -1.01
CA HIS A 616 0.08 -35.26 -1.85
C HIS A 616 -0.90 -34.39 -1.06
N ILE A 617 -1.01 -33.11 -1.40
CA ILE A 617 -1.71 -32.13 -0.57
C ILE A 617 -3.24 -32.31 -0.46
N MET A 618 -3.85 -33.11 -1.35
CA MET A 618 -5.26 -33.53 -1.25
C MET A 618 -5.49 -34.71 -0.30
N ASP A 619 -4.44 -35.27 0.30
CA ASP A 619 -4.62 -36.28 1.34
C ASP A 619 -5.18 -35.64 2.60
N HIS A 620 -6.03 -36.38 3.32
CA HIS A 620 -6.81 -35.86 4.44
C HIS A 620 -5.96 -35.12 5.48
N GLU A 621 -4.75 -35.62 5.75
CA GLU A 621 -3.81 -35.05 6.73
C GLU A 621 -3.26 -33.67 6.33
N TYR A 622 -3.26 -33.34 5.04
CA TYR A 622 -2.70 -32.10 4.49
C TYR A 622 -3.75 -31.15 3.94
N HIS A 623 -4.90 -31.66 3.47
CA HIS A 623 -5.89 -30.91 2.70
C HIS A 623 -6.49 -29.75 3.48
N GLU A 624 -6.80 -29.96 4.75
CA GLU A 624 -7.35 -28.93 5.64
C GLU A 624 -6.35 -27.86 6.10
N LEU A 625 -5.07 -28.05 5.75
CA LEU A 625 -4.03 -27.03 5.95
C LEU A 625 -3.87 -26.12 4.73
N GLN A 626 -4.39 -26.53 3.57
CA GLN A 626 -4.21 -25.82 2.32
C GLN A 626 -5.16 -24.64 2.21
N GLU A 627 -4.61 -23.51 1.75
CA GLU A 627 -5.44 -22.38 1.36
C GLU A 627 -6.04 -22.58 -0.04
N THR A 628 -7.17 -21.91 -0.27
CA THR A 628 -7.89 -21.64 -1.52
C THR A 628 -7.36 -22.32 -2.80
N ASN A 629 -6.16 -21.98 -3.26
CA ASN A 629 -5.61 -22.46 -4.52
C ASN A 629 -5.07 -23.89 -4.45
N ASP A 630 -4.29 -24.18 -3.41
CA ASP A 630 -3.72 -25.50 -3.18
C ASP A 630 -4.81 -26.50 -2.82
N ARG A 631 -5.85 -26.07 -2.08
CA ARG A 631 -7.02 -26.88 -1.70
C ARG A 631 -7.72 -27.55 -2.90
N PHE A 632 -7.65 -26.96 -4.10
CA PHE A 632 -8.28 -27.48 -5.32
C PHE A 632 -7.31 -27.69 -6.48
N LEU A 633 -6.00 -27.64 -6.23
CA LEU A 633 -4.96 -27.78 -7.26
C LEU A 633 -5.16 -26.82 -8.46
N ALA A 634 -5.73 -25.63 -8.24
CA ALA A 634 -6.05 -24.67 -9.29
C ALA A 634 -6.15 -23.23 -8.73
N ASN A 635 -5.75 -22.20 -9.50
CA ASN A 635 -5.92 -20.83 -9.01
C ASN A 635 -7.37 -20.44 -9.10
N ILE A 636 -7.93 -19.99 -8.00
CA ILE A 636 -9.27 -19.44 -7.98
C ILE A 636 -9.35 -18.09 -8.69
N GLN A 637 -10.45 -17.84 -9.38
CA GLN A 637 -10.74 -16.63 -10.12
C GLN A 637 -11.82 -15.82 -9.40
N ARG A 638 -11.99 -14.56 -9.82
CA ARG A 638 -12.91 -13.61 -9.18
C ARG A 638 -14.36 -14.09 -9.08
N ASN A 639 -14.78 -15.00 -9.95
CA ASN A 639 -16.15 -15.50 -10.05
C ASN A 639 -16.36 -16.91 -9.47
N GLY A 640 -15.47 -17.43 -8.61
CA GLY A 640 -15.62 -18.80 -8.10
C GLY A 640 -15.06 -19.88 -9.02
N THR A 641 -14.74 -19.55 -10.28
CA THR A 641 -14.14 -20.50 -11.22
C THR A 641 -12.62 -20.60 -11.03
N PHE A 642 -11.98 -21.47 -11.80
CA PHE A 642 -10.58 -21.81 -11.67
C PHE A 642 -9.81 -21.63 -12.98
N SER A 643 -8.49 -21.47 -12.88
CA SER A 643 -7.58 -21.51 -14.03
C SER A 643 -6.95 -22.88 -14.20
N VAL A 644 -6.87 -23.37 -15.43
CA VAL A 644 -6.13 -24.56 -15.83
C VAL A 644 -4.90 -24.14 -16.64
N VAL A 645 -3.72 -24.55 -16.18
CA VAL A 645 -2.43 -24.17 -16.78
C VAL A 645 -1.54 -25.41 -16.86
N PRO A 646 -1.51 -26.10 -18.02
CA PRO A 646 -0.60 -27.22 -18.26
C PRO A 646 0.86 -26.78 -18.23
N ARG A 647 1.77 -27.70 -17.90
CA ARG A 647 3.22 -27.46 -17.94
C ARG A 647 3.71 -27.43 -19.38
N VAL A 648 4.55 -26.44 -19.69
CA VAL A 648 5.24 -26.27 -20.98
C VAL A 648 6.70 -25.93 -20.67
N PRO A 649 7.56 -26.95 -20.45
CA PRO A 649 8.94 -26.75 -20.01
C PRO A 649 9.73 -25.87 -20.97
N GLY A 650 10.37 -24.82 -20.45
CA GLY A 650 11.16 -23.89 -21.28
C GLY A 650 10.37 -23.13 -22.35
N GLY A 651 9.04 -23.25 -22.38
CA GLY A 651 8.19 -22.72 -23.45
C GLY A 651 8.15 -23.58 -24.71
N GLU A 652 8.67 -24.81 -24.69
CA GLU A 652 8.68 -25.73 -25.83
C GLU A 652 7.44 -26.64 -25.83
N ILE A 653 6.68 -26.65 -26.93
CA ILE A 653 5.42 -27.40 -27.06
C ILE A 653 5.27 -28.03 -28.46
N THR A 654 4.72 -29.24 -28.51
CA THR A 654 4.40 -29.92 -29.78
C THR A 654 3.06 -29.46 -30.35
N ALA A 655 2.85 -29.66 -31.65
CA ALA A 655 1.58 -29.33 -32.31
C ALA A 655 0.39 -30.09 -31.71
N ASP A 656 0.53 -31.39 -31.40
CA ASP A 656 -0.54 -32.21 -30.83
C ASP A 656 -0.97 -31.70 -29.45
N LYS A 657 -0.01 -31.34 -28.58
CA LYS A 657 -0.31 -30.76 -27.27
C LYS A 657 -0.99 -29.40 -27.40
N LEU A 658 -0.57 -28.57 -28.35
CA LEU A 658 -1.21 -27.29 -28.64
C LEU A 658 -2.67 -27.46 -29.12
N ILE A 659 -2.92 -28.45 -29.99
CA ILE A 659 -4.27 -28.80 -30.46
C ILE A 659 -5.13 -29.29 -29.29
N ALA A 660 -4.60 -30.15 -28.42
CA ALA A 660 -5.30 -30.65 -27.24
C ALA A 660 -5.73 -29.50 -26.31
N ILE A 661 -4.85 -28.53 -26.02
CA ILE A 661 -5.20 -27.33 -25.26
C ILE A 661 -6.36 -26.57 -25.93
N GLY A 662 -6.29 -26.37 -27.25
CA GLY A 662 -7.33 -25.67 -28.01
C GLY A 662 -8.68 -26.41 -28.00
N GLN A 663 -8.68 -27.73 -28.10
CA GLN A 663 -9.89 -28.56 -28.04
C GLN A 663 -10.54 -28.50 -26.66
N VAL A 664 -9.75 -28.65 -25.59
CA VAL A 664 -10.23 -28.53 -24.21
C VAL A 664 -10.79 -27.14 -23.96
N ALA A 665 -10.05 -26.08 -24.31
CA ALA A 665 -10.52 -24.71 -24.14
C ALA A 665 -11.85 -24.46 -24.85
N LYS A 666 -12.02 -24.97 -26.08
CA LYS A 666 -13.27 -24.85 -26.83
C LYS A 666 -14.42 -25.64 -26.20
N LYS A 667 -14.17 -26.87 -25.75
CA LYS A 667 -15.19 -27.75 -25.16
C LYS A 667 -15.79 -27.17 -23.88
N TYR A 668 -14.96 -26.59 -23.02
CA TYR A 668 -15.38 -26.02 -21.72
C TYR A 668 -15.53 -24.49 -21.75
N ASN A 669 -15.48 -23.87 -22.94
CA ASN A 669 -15.62 -22.43 -23.14
C ASN A 669 -14.67 -21.57 -22.28
N LEU A 670 -13.39 -21.97 -22.22
CA LEU A 670 -12.39 -21.35 -21.37
C LEU A 670 -11.73 -20.14 -22.04
N TYR A 671 -11.59 -19.04 -21.30
CA TYR A 671 -10.84 -17.87 -21.73
C TYR A 671 -9.35 -18.20 -21.82
N CYS A 672 -8.73 -17.97 -22.97
CA CYS A 672 -7.33 -18.31 -23.23
C CYS A 672 -6.43 -17.07 -23.22
N LYS A 673 -5.27 -17.17 -22.56
CA LYS A 673 -4.24 -16.12 -22.54
C LYS A 673 -2.83 -16.68 -22.55
N ILE A 674 -1.97 -16.15 -23.42
CA ILE A 674 -0.53 -16.42 -23.36
C ILE A 674 0.10 -15.60 -22.23
N THR A 675 0.90 -16.25 -21.38
CA THR A 675 1.56 -15.61 -20.25
C THR A 675 3.01 -15.29 -20.51
N GLY A 676 3.58 -14.38 -19.71
CA GLY A 676 5.02 -14.07 -19.73
C GLY A 676 5.92 -15.24 -19.29
N GLY A 677 5.36 -16.36 -18.83
CA GLY A 677 6.09 -17.61 -18.55
C GLY A 677 6.13 -18.57 -19.74
N GLN A 678 5.75 -18.11 -20.95
CA GLN A 678 5.66 -18.94 -22.16
C GLN A 678 4.67 -20.11 -22.02
N ARG A 679 3.50 -19.85 -21.41
CA ARG A 679 2.42 -20.81 -21.21
C ARG A 679 1.07 -20.28 -21.68
N ILE A 680 0.11 -21.18 -21.86
CA ILE A 680 -1.28 -20.86 -22.16
C ILE A 680 -2.10 -21.08 -20.88
N ASP A 681 -2.67 -20.01 -20.35
CA ASP A 681 -3.62 -20.07 -19.25
C ASP A 681 -5.04 -20.16 -19.81
N MET A 682 -5.82 -21.13 -19.31
CA MET A 682 -7.24 -21.29 -19.57
C MET A 682 -8.03 -20.91 -18.31
N PHE A 683 -8.91 -19.92 -18.36
CA PHE A 683 -9.69 -19.42 -17.22
C PHE A 683 -11.18 -19.72 -17.38
N GLY A 684 -11.90 -19.81 -16.27
CA GLY A 684 -13.36 -20.01 -16.28
C GLY A 684 -13.82 -21.42 -15.98
N ALA A 685 -12.89 -22.35 -15.65
CA ALA A 685 -13.24 -23.73 -15.36
C ALA A 685 -14.06 -23.83 -14.06
N LYS A 686 -15.26 -24.43 -14.10
CA LYS A 686 -16.03 -24.65 -12.87
C LYS A 686 -15.36 -25.72 -12.02
N LYS A 687 -15.61 -25.70 -10.70
CA LYS A 687 -14.98 -26.63 -9.74
C LYS A 687 -15.18 -28.10 -10.16
N GLN A 688 -16.40 -28.43 -10.55
CA GLN A 688 -16.84 -29.76 -10.98
C GLN A 688 -16.25 -30.19 -12.33
N ASP A 689 -15.87 -29.25 -13.20
CA ASP A 689 -15.34 -29.54 -14.54
C ASP A 689 -13.83 -29.84 -14.50
N LEU A 690 -13.13 -29.47 -13.42
CA LEU A 690 -11.68 -29.58 -13.33
C LEU A 690 -11.17 -31.02 -13.55
N LEU A 691 -11.87 -32.02 -13.02
CA LEU A 691 -11.47 -33.43 -13.18
C LEU A 691 -11.51 -33.88 -14.63
N ASP A 692 -12.56 -33.51 -15.37
CA ASP A 692 -12.72 -33.93 -16.77
C ASP A 692 -11.76 -33.17 -17.67
N ILE A 693 -11.57 -31.86 -17.42
CA ILE A 693 -10.56 -31.04 -18.09
C ILE A 693 -9.17 -31.65 -17.93
N TRP A 694 -8.74 -31.95 -16.70
CA TRP A 694 -7.40 -32.52 -16.47
C TRP A 694 -7.29 -33.96 -16.96
N THR A 695 -8.37 -34.74 -16.97
CA THR A 695 -8.36 -36.09 -17.57
C THR A 695 -8.00 -36.01 -19.07
N GLU A 696 -8.62 -35.09 -19.81
CA GLU A 696 -8.30 -34.89 -21.24
C GLU A 696 -6.85 -34.41 -21.45
N LEU A 697 -6.38 -33.47 -20.64
CA LEU A 697 -5.01 -32.95 -20.73
C LEU A 697 -3.95 -34.01 -20.40
N VAL A 698 -4.18 -34.82 -19.36
CA VAL A 698 -3.29 -35.91 -18.96
C VAL A 698 -3.26 -37.01 -20.03
N ASN A 699 -4.42 -37.35 -20.63
CA ASN A 699 -4.48 -38.28 -21.75
C ASN A 699 -3.70 -37.78 -22.98
N ALA A 700 -3.58 -36.45 -23.16
CA ALA A 700 -2.73 -35.83 -24.17
C ALA A 700 -1.24 -35.72 -23.76
N GLY A 701 -0.84 -36.34 -22.63
CA GLY A 701 0.53 -36.35 -22.14
C GLY A 701 1.00 -35.01 -21.54
N MET A 702 0.07 -34.22 -21.00
CA MET A 702 0.39 -32.98 -20.27
C MET A 702 0.35 -33.19 -18.76
N GLU A 703 1.16 -32.39 -18.05
CA GLU A 703 1.28 -32.41 -16.59
C GLU A 703 0.82 -31.08 -15.98
N SER A 704 0.64 -31.08 -14.66
CA SER A 704 0.35 -29.86 -13.90
C SER A 704 1.45 -28.81 -14.07
N GLY A 705 1.07 -27.61 -14.51
CA GLY A 705 1.94 -26.45 -14.49
C GLY A 705 2.23 -25.93 -13.07
N HIS A 706 1.54 -26.44 -12.04
CA HIS A 706 1.60 -25.97 -10.65
C HIS A 706 1.42 -24.44 -10.52
N ALA A 707 0.63 -23.86 -11.42
CA ALA A 707 0.39 -22.42 -11.43
C ALA A 707 -0.33 -21.93 -10.16
N TYR A 708 -1.00 -22.82 -9.43
CA TYR A 708 -1.70 -22.58 -8.17
C TYR A 708 -0.74 -22.52 -6.98
N ALA A 709 0.21 -23.43 -6.93
CA ALA A 709 1.08 -23.64 -5.79
C ALA A 709 2.10 -22.51 -5.58
N LYS A 710 2.63 -22.49 -4.35
CA LYS A 710 3.88 -21.80 -3.98
C LYS A 710 5.06 -22.73 -4.26
N SER A 711 5.30 -22.99 -5.54
CA SER A 711 6.37 -23.86 -6.05
C SER A 711 7.04 -23.23 -7.28
N LEU A 712 7.93 -23.96 -7.95
CA LEU A 712 8.42 -23.56 -9.27
C LEU A 712 7.28 -23.47 -10.28
N ARG A 713 6.98 -22.25 -10.71
CA ARG A 713 5.91 -21.98 -11.68
C ARG A 713 6.34 -21.99 -13.13
N THR A 714 7.57 -21.65 -13.46
CA THR A 714 8.05 -21.58 -14.87
C THR A 714 9.53 -21.30 -14.89
N ILE A 715 10.21 -21.80 -15.92
CA ILE A 715 11.53 -21.32 -16.34
C ILE A 715 11.42 -20.79 -17.76
N LYS A 716 11.45 -19.46 -17.89
CA LYS A 716 11.38 -18.80 -19.20
C LYS A 716 12.70 -19.01 -19.94
N SER A 717 12.66 -19.37 -21.21
CA SER A 717 13.86 -19.50 -22.05
C SER A 717 13.79 -18.58 -23.26
N CYS A 718 14.94 -18.22 -23.82
CA CYS A 718 14.99 -17.82 -25.22
C CYS A 718 15.38 -19.02 -26.08
N VAL A 719 15.25 -18.88 -27.39
CA VAL A 719 15.54 -19.97 -28.35
C VAL A 719 17.04 -20.36 -28.44
N GLY A 720 17.92 -19.66 -27.73
CA GLY A 720 19.34 -20.04 -27.54
C GLY A 720 20.12 -20.25 -28.82
N THR A 721 21.20 -21.02 -28.74
CA THR A 721 22.00 -21.49 -29.89
C THR A 721 21.21 -22.38 -30.86
N THR A 722 20.06 -22.92 -30.43
CA THR A 722 19.20 -23.76 -31.27
C THR A 722 18.68 -22.99 -32.48
N TRP A 723 18.34 -21.70 -32.32
CA TRP A 723 17.77 -20.89 -33.42
C TRP A 723 18.27 -19.45 -33.50
N CYS A 724 18.70 -18.84 -32.39
CA CYS A 724 19.11 -17.43 -32.39
C CYS A 724 20.52 -17.29 -32.93
N ARG A 725 20.72 -16.45 -33.94
CA ARG A 725 22.06 -16.09 -34.47
C ARG A 725 23.01 -15.45 -33.44
N PHE A 726 22.48 -15.01 -32.30
CA PHE A 726 23.25 -14.43 -31.18
C PHE A 726 23.32 -15.37 -29.98
N GLY A 727 22.79 -16.58 -30.08
CA GLY A 727 22.88 -17.58 -29.01
C GLY A 727 24.33 -17.97 -28.80
N ILE A 728 24.75 -17.97 -27.53
CA ILE A 728 26.07 -18.42 -27.07
C ILE A 728 25.93 -19.81 -26.41
N GLY A 729 24.86 -20.03 -25.64
CA GLY A 729 24.55 -21.32 -25.04
C GLY A 729 23.15 -21.86 -25.37
N ASP A 730 22.96 -23.15 -25.13
CA ASP A 730 21.66 -23.82 -25.22
C ASP A 730 20.79 -23.45 -24.02
N SER A 731 20.06 -22.35 -24.14
CA SER A 731 19.14 -21.89 -23.11
C SER A 731 17.87 -22.71 -23.01
N VAL A 732 17.39 -23.30 -24.11
CA VAL A 732 16.15 -24.11 -24.11
C VAL A 732 16.41 -25.40 -23.36
N GLY A 733 17.46 -26.14 -23.72
CA GLY A 733 17.81 -27.39 -23.07
C GLY A 733 18.16 -27.22 -21.59
N MET A 734 18.85 -26.13 -21.21
CA MET A 734 19.11 -25.86 -19.80
C MET A 734 17.83 -25.47 -19.04
N ALA A 735 16.94 -24.67 -19.64
CA ALA A 735 15.66 -24.32 -19.02
C ALA A 735 14.77 -25.55 -18.78
N ILE A 736 14.69 -26.47 -19.76
CA ILE A 736 13.94 -27.72 -19.62
C ILE A 736 14.50 -28.57 -18.49
N ARG A 737 15.82 -28.75 -18.42
CA ARG A 737 16.47 -29.53 -17.34
C ARG A 737 16.15 -28.98 -15.96
N LEU A 738 16.22 -27.66 -15.78
CA LEU A 738 15.89 -27.01 -14.51
C LEU A 738 14.39 -27.10 -14.20
N GLU A 739 13.52 -26.98 -15.21
CA GLU A 739 12.08 -27.01 -15.00
C GLU A 739 11.57 -28.42 -14.67
N GLU A 740 12.16 -29.44 -15.29
CA GLU A 740 11.92 -30.85 -15.00
C GLU A 740 12.55 -31.29 -13.67
N ARG A 741 13.68 -30.68 -13.26
CA ARG A 741 14.26 -30.96 -11.94
C ARG A 741 13.40 -30.38 -10.82
N TYR A 742 13.07 -29.08 -10.88
CA TYR A 742 12.41 -28.41 -9.76
C TYR A 742 10.88 -28.38 -9.83
N LYS A 743 10.25 -29.16 -10.72
CA LYS A 743 8.78 -29.29 -10.72
C LYS A 743 8.31 -29.91 -9.41
N SER A 744 7.15 -29.47 -8.93
CA SER A 744 6.58 -29.80 -7.61
C SER A 744 7.36 -29.28 -6.38
N VAL A 745 8.62 -28.84 -6.50
CA VAL A 745 9.37 -28.30 -5.35
C VAL A 745 8.66 -27.08 -4.79
N ARG A 746 8.07 -27.25 -3.60
CA ARG A 746 7.37 -26.21 -2.85
C ARG A 746 8.37 -25.39 -2.03
N SER A 747 8.00 -24.15 -1.79
CA SER A 747 8.86 -23.16 -1.13
C SER A 747 8.00 -22.13 -0.40
N PRO A 748 8.60 -21.29 0.48
CA PRO A 748 7.86 -20.28 1.25
C PRO A 748 7.01 -19.36 0.38
N HIS A 749 7.43 -19.13 -0.86
CA HIS A 749 6.64 -18.45 -1.88
C HIS A 749 6.87 -19.06 -3.28
N LYS A 750 6.04 -18.71 -4.26
CA LYS A 750 6.22 -19.11 -5.68
C LYS A 750 7.58 -18.68 -6.25
N LEU A 751 8.19 -19.55 -7.04
CA LEU A 751 9.48 -19.34 -7.70
C LEU A 751 9.29 -19.23 -9.22
N LYS A 752 10.09 -18.39 -9.85
CA LYS A 752 10.24 -18.29 -11.30
C LYS A 752 11.72 -18.31 -11.63
N GLY A 753 12.09 -19.10 -12.64
CA GLY A 753 13.43 -19.13 -13.22
C GLY A 753 13.45 -18.49 -14.61
N ALA A 754 14.64 -18.22 -15.13
CA ALA A 754 14.83 -18.03 -16.56
C ALA A 754 16.26 -18.34 -17.03
N VAL A 755 16.40 -18.70 -18.30
CA VAL A 755 17.68 -18.99 -18.95
C VAL A 755 17.77 -18.23 -20.26
N SER A 756 18.75 -17.33 -20.36
CA SER A 756 19.05 -16.60 -21.59
C SER A 756 20.31 -17.13 -22.23
N GLY A 757 20.24 -17.46 -23.52
CA GLY A 757 21.37 -17.98 -24.28
C GLY A 757 22.46 -16.95 -24.59
N CYS A 758 22.27 -15.67 -24.25
CA CYS A 758 23.29 -14.63 -24.35
C CYS A 758 22.91 -13.37 -23.54
N VAL A 759 23.82 -12.39 -23.49
CA VAL A 759 23.68 -11.11 -22.76
C VAL A 759 22.52 -10.21 -23.22
N ARG A 760 21.89 -10.49 -24.37
CA ARG A 760 20.67 -9.78 -24.80
C ARG A 760 19.44 -10.11 -23.97
N GLU A 761 19.52 -11.19 -23.21
CA GLU A 761 18.63 -11.41 -22.07
C GLU A 761 17.13 -11.54 -22.42
N CYS A 762 16.79 -12.05 -23.61
CA CYS A 762 15.39 -12.16 -24.05
C CYS A 762 14.48 -12.96 -23.07
N ALA A 763 15.06 -13.77 -22.19
CA ALA A 763 14.32 -14.51 -21.16
C ALA A 763 14.11 -13.75 -19.84
N GLU A 764 14.58 -12.50 -19.69
CA GLU A 764 14.42 -11.71 -18.46
C GLU A 764 15.01 -12.41 -17.21
N ALA A 765 16.11 -13.15 -17.37
CA ALA A 765 16.87 -13.83 -16.30
C ALA A 765 17.14 -12.94 -15.08
N GLN A 766 17.45 -11.66 -15.26
CA GLN A 766 17.80 -10.77 -14.17
C GLN A 766 16.59 -10.24 -13.37
N ASN A 767 15.37 -10.68 -13.69
CA ASN A 767 14.13 -10.28 -13.01
C ASN A 767 13.38 -11.50 -12.43
N LYS A 768 14.06 -12.65 -12.36
CA LYS A 768 13.51 -13.90 -11.82
C LYS A 768 14.11 -14.21 -10.46
N ASP A 769 13.46 -15.12 -9.72
CA ASP A 769 13.92 -15.54 -8.40
C ASP A 769 15.31 -16.18 -8.51
N PHE A 770 15.59 -16.87 -9.63
CA PHE A 770 16.93 -17.20 -10.12
C PHE A 770 17.00 -17.10 -11.65
N GLY A 771 18.15 -16.78 -12.21
CA GLY A 771 18.34 -16.56 -13.63
C GLY A 771 19.73 -16.96 -14.13
N LEU A 772 19.79 -17.48 -15.34
CA LEU A 772 21.04 -17.87 -15.99
C LEU A 772 21.25 -17.07 -17.27
N ILE A 773 22.47 -16.59 -17.49
CA ILE A 773 22.88 -15.97 -18.75
C ILE A 773 24.12 -16.69 -19.26
N SER A 774 24.04 -17.28 -20.45
CA SER A 774 25.18 -17.97 -21.05
C SER A 774 26.32 -17.01 -21.38
N THR A 775 27.54 -17.48 -21.14
CA THR A 775 28.81 -16.88 -21.55
C THR A 775 29.58 -17.89 -22.40
N GLU A 776 30.70 -17.49 -22.99
CA GLU A 776 31.57 -18.42 -23.74
C GLU A 776 32.19 -19.51 -22.84
N LYS A 777 32.21 -19.30 -21.52
CA LYS A 777 32.82 -20.20 -20.54
C LYS A 777 31.80 -21.04 -19.75
N GLY A 778 30.52 -20.74 -19.88
CA GLY A 778 29.46 -21.40 -19.10
C GLY A 778 28.25 -20.50 -18.87
N PHE A 779 27.85 -20.33 -17.61
CA PHE A 779 26.70 -19.51 -17.23
C PHE A 779 27.03 -18.55 -16.07
N ASN A 780 26.56 -17.32 -16.18
CA ASN A 780 26.43 -16.43 -15.03
C ASN A 780 25.12 -16.75 -14.30
N ILE A 781 25.21 -16.99 -12.99
CA ILE A 781 24.08 -17.31 -12.13
C ILE A 781 23.67 -16.06 -11.34
N PHE A 782 22.42 -15.65 -11.50
CA PHE A 782 21.81 -14.53 -10.79
C PHE A 782 20.69 -15.00 -9.87
N VAL A 783 20.53 -14.37 -8.70
CA VAL A 783 19.56 -14.75 -7.67
C VAL A 783 18.88 -13.56 -6.98
N GLY A 784 17.70 -13.77 -6.42
CA GLY A 784 17.00 -12.75 -5.63
C GLY A 784 16.35 -11.63 -6.43
N GLY A 785 15.98 -11.88 -7.69
CA GLY A 785 15.16 -10.98 -8.48
C GLY A 785 13.67 -11.26 -8.31
N ASN A 786 12.80 -10.32 -8.67
CA ASN A 786 11.36 -10.57 -8.70
C ASN A 786 10.59 -9.59 -9.60
N GLY A 787 9.79 -10.14 -10.52
CA GLY A 787 8.63 -9.42 -11.07
C GLY A 787 7.47 -9.39 -10.07
N GLY A 788 7.01 -8.20 -9.67
CA GLY A 788 5.90 -8.03 -8.71
C GLY A 788 5.70 -6.58 -8.25
N ALA A 789 4.94 -6.39 -7.15
CA ALA A 789 4.55 -5.06 -6.63
C ALA A 789 5.74 -4.16 -6.24
N LYS A 790 6.87 -4.75 -5.89
CA LYS A 790 8.15 -4.05 -5.72
C LYS A 790 9.19 -4.80 -6.56
N PRO A 791 9.35 -4.46 -7.85
CA PRO A 791 10.26 -5.17 -8.72
C PRO A 791 11.71 -4.97 -8.27
N ARG A 792 12.54 -5.99 -8.44
CA ARG A 792 13.96 -5.97 -8.08
C ARG A 792 14.75 -6.79 -9.08
N HIS A 793 15.89 -6.27 -9.49
CA HIS A 793 16.86 -7.06 -10.23
C HIS A 793 17.55 -8.07 -9.32
N SER A 794 17.82 -9.25 -9.85
CA SER A 794 18.63 -10.26 -9.19
C SER A 794 20.09 -9.83 -9.13
N GLU A 795 20.82 -10.31 -8.13
CA GLU A 795 22.24 -10.09 -7.97
C GLU A 795 23.04 -11.28 -8.47
N LEU A 796 24.27 -11.00 -8.92
CA LEU A 796 25.17 -12.03 -9.42
C LEU A 796 25.72 -12.88 -8.26
N LEU A 797 25.42 -14.18 -8.30
CA LEU A 797 25.90 -15.17 -7.34
C LEU A 797 27.26 -15.73 -7.77
N ALA A 798 27.35 -16.23 -8.99
CA ALA A 798 28.56 -16.85 -9.55
C ALA A 798 28.70 -16.54 -11.05
N LYS A 799 29.95 -16.42 -11.53
CA LYS A 799 30.29 -16.11 -12.92
C LYS A 799 30.89 -17.31 -13.63
N ASP A 800 30.67 -17.40 -14.94
CA ASP A 800 31.31 -18.37 -15.83
C ASP A 800 31.27 -19.81 -15.29
N VAL A 801 30.13 -20.19 -14.69
CA VAL A 801 29.94 -21.49 -14.06
C VAL A 801 29.78 -22.55 -15.16
N PRO A 802 30.58 -23.64 -15.13
CA PRO A 802 30.44 -24.70 -16.11
C PRO A 802 29.07 -25.39 -15.97
N PRO A 803 28.47 -25.91 -17.06
CA PRO A 803 27.08 -26.40 -17.05
C PRO A 803 26.76 -27.46 -16.00
N ASP A 804 27.73 -28.31 -15.63
CA ASP A 804 27.62 -29.36 -14.62
C ASP A 804 27.53 -28.81 -13.18
N MET A 805 28.10 -27.63 -12.93
CA MET A 805 28.05 -26.96 -11.62
C MET A 805 26.85 -26.03 -11.44
N VAL A 806 26.07 -25.77 -12.50
CA VAL A 806 24.87 -24.90 -12.42
C VAL A 806 23.82 -25.49 -11.49
N ILE A 807 23.48 -26.76 -11.67
CA ILE A 807 22.44 -27.44 -10.88
C ILE A 807 22.82 -27.50 -9.39
N PRO A 808 24.02 -27.97 -9.00
CA PRO A 808 24.45 -27.96 -7.59
C PRO A 808 24.32 -26.60 -6.92
N ILE A 809 24.74 -25.51 -7.59
CA ILE A 809 24.64 -24.16 -7.02
C ILE A 809 23.18 -23.73 -6.82
N ILE A 810 22.30 -24.02 -7.79
CA ILE A 810 20.88 -23.69 -7.66
C ILE A 810 20.20 -24.56 -6.59
N ASP A 811 20.55 -25.84 -6.47
CA ASP A 811 20.05 -26.73 -5.42
C ASP A 811 20.34 -26.15 -4.04
N ARG A 812 21.60 -25.79 -3.78
CA ARG A 812 22.05 -25.15 -2.53
C ARG A 812 21.30 -23.85 -2.27
N TYR A 813 21.19 -22.98 -3.27
CA TYR A 813 20.47 -21.72 -3.17
C TYR A 813 18.99 -21.92 -2.77
N LEU A 814 18.29 -22.82 -3.47
CA LEU A 814 16.87 -23.07 -3.24
C LEU A 814 16.63 -23.73 -1.88
N ILE A 815 17.42 -24.73 -1.49
CA ILE A 815 17.29 -25.36 -0.17
C ILE A 815 17.62 -24.36 0.94
N PHE A 816 18.67 -23.56 0.81
CA PHE A 816 19.01 -22.56 1.82
C PHE A 816 17.88 -21.53 1.98
N TYR A 817 17.28 -21.07 0.88
CA TYR A 817 16.08 -20.23 0.90
C TYR A 817 14.88 -20.94 1.57
N ILE A 818 14.60 -22.19 1.20
CA ILE A 818 13.51 -23.00 1.76
C ILE A 818 13.68 -23.20 3.26
N ARG A 819 14.92 -23.35 3.77
CA ARG A 819 15.21 -23.52 5.19
C ARG A 819 15.03 -22.22 5.99
N THR A 820 15.48 -21.09 5.43
CA THR A 820 15.72 -19.88 6.24
C THR A 820 14.74 -18.72 6.02
N ALA A 821 14.02 -18.68 4.89
CA ALA A 821 13.08 -17.58 4.63
C ALA A 821 11.83 -17.65 5.52
N ASP A 822 11.20 -16.51 5.78
CA ASP A 822 9.93 -16.43 6.51
C ASP A 822 8.73 -16.80 5.61
N LYS A 823 7.55 -17.00 6.21
CA LYS A 823 6.29 -17.30 5.53
C LYS A 823 6.00 -16.27 4.43
N LEU A 824 5.61 -16.75 3.24
CA LEU A 824 5.25 -15.93 2.08
C LEU A 824 6.35 -14.93 1.63
N GLN A 825 7.59 -15.07 2.10
CA GLN A 825 8.68 -14.17 1.75
C GLN A 825 9.26 -14.51 0.37
N ARG A 826 9.37 -13.53 -0.53
CA ARG A 826 10.06 -13.69 -1.82
C ARG A 826 11.58 -13.74 -1.62
N THR A 827 12.29 -14.44 -2.50
CA THR A 827 13.76 -14.55 -2.46
C THR A 827 14.46 -13.18 -2.42
N ALA A 828 13.95 -12.19 -3.19
CA ALA A 828 14.43 -10.82 -3.16
C ALA A 828 14.45 -10.19 -1.75
N ARG A 829 13.34 -10.32 -1.01
CA ARG A 829 13.21 -9.77 0.36
C ARG A 829 13.97 -10.60 1.38
N TRP A 830 14.12 -11.90 1.11
CA TRP A 830 14.91 -12.77 1.94
C TRP A 830 16.41 -12.41 1.87
N ILE A 831 16.98 -12.18 0.68
CA ILE A 831 18.38 -11.76 0.55
C ILE A 831 18.62 -10.39 1.22
N GLU A 832 17.69 -9.45 1.10
CA GLU A 832 17.79 -8.14 1.77
C GLU A 832 17.81 -8.25 3.30
N ASN A 833 17.13 -9.24 3.86
CA ASN A 833 17.05 -9.47 5.30
C ASN A 833 18.10 -10.46 5.81
N LEU A 834 18.83 -11.13 4.92
CA LEU A 834 19.87 -12.08 5.28
C LEU A 834 21.07 -11.29 5.81
N PRO A 835 21.58 -11.55 7.02
CA PRO A 835 22.77 -10.87 7.54
C PRO A 835 23.96 -11.03 6.57
N GLY A 836 24.58 -9.92 6.17
CA GLY A 836 25.63 -9.93 5.14
C GLY A 836 25.14 -10.12 3.69
N GLY A 837 23.84 -10.24 3.47
CA GLY A 837 23.17 -10.26 2.16
C GLY A 837 23.73 -11.28 1.18
N ILE A 838 23.96 -10.85 -0.07
CA ILE A 838 24.51 -11.71 -1.13
C ILE A 838 25.91 -12.25 -0.80
N ASN A 839 26.71 -11.54 0.00
CA ASN A 839 28.07 -11.97 0.32
C ASN A 839 28.03 -13.17 1.27
N TYR A 840 27.23 -13.10 2.33
CA TYR A 840 27.02 -14.25 3.21
C TYR A 840 26.40 -15.43 2.46
N LEU A 841 25.45 -15.17 1.56
CA LEU A 841 24.90 -16.22 0.70
C LEU A 841 25.98 -16.92 -0.11
N ARG A 842 26.93 -16.19 -0.73
CA ARG A 842 28.07 -16.79 -1.46
C ARG A 842 28.94 -17.63 -0.56
N GLU A 843 29.29 -17.13 0.62
CA GLU A 843 30.09 -17.88 1.59
C GLU A 843 29.44 -19.23 1.94
N VAL A 844 28.11 -19.26 2.08
CA VAL A 844 27.38 -20.48 2.42
C VAL A 844 27.25 -21.43 1.23
N VAL A 845 26.85 -20.95 0.04
CA VAL A 845 26.47 -21.83 -1.09
C VAL A 845 27.60 -22.11 -2.08
N ILE A 846 28.64 -21.27 -2.10
CA ILE A 846 29.81 -21.43 -2.98
C ILE A 846 30.99 -21.94 -2.17
N ASP A 847 31.33 -21.25 -1.07
CA ASP A 847 32.54 -21.55 -0.28
C ASP A 847 32.29 -22.60 0.82
N ASP A 848 31.06 -23.10 0.92
CA ASP A 848 30.60 -24.09 1.90
C ASP A 848 31.01 -23.74 3.35
N LYS A 849 30.92 -22.46 3.72
CA LYS A 849 31.33 -21.94 5.04
C LYS A 849 30.71 -22.69 6.21
N LEU A 850 29.53 -23.29 6.03
CA LEU A 850 28.80 -24.05 7.05
C LEU A 850 29.02 -25.56 6.95
N GLY A 851 29.64 -26.08 5.89
CA GLY A 851 29.84 -27.52 5.68
C GLY A 851 28.56 -28.31 5.39
N ILE A 852 27.53 -27.66 4.83
CA ILE A 852 26.19 -28.26 4.62
C ILE A 852 25.81 -28.36 3.14
N CYS A 853 26.68 -27.98 2.20
CA CYS A 853 26.35 -28.00 0.77
C CYS A 853 25.93 -29.39 0.27
N ALA A 854 26.67 -30.44 0.65
CA ALA A 854 26.35 -31.82 0.27
C ALA A 854 24.99 -32.27 0.82
N GLU A 855 24.68 -31.90 2.07
CA GLU A 855 23.38 -32.21 2.69
C GLU A 855 22.22 -31.47 2.01
N MET A 856 22.45 -30.22 1.59
CA MET A 856 21.44 -29.47 0.84
C MET A 856 21.20 -30.08 -0.54
N GLU A 857 22.25 -30.49 -1.25
CA GLU A 857 22.12 -31.19 -2.53
C GLU A 857 21.38 -32.52 -2.38
N GLN A 858 21.71 -33.31 -1.35
CA GLN A 858 21.02 -34.56 -1.04
C GLN A 858 19.54 -34.31 -0.73
N GLN A 859 19.23 -33.31 0.10
CA GLN A 859 17.84 -32.96 0.40
C GLN A 859 17.07 -32.54 -0.86
N MET A 860 17.67 -31.75 -1.75
CA MET A 860 17.03 -31.41 -3.03
C MET A 860 16.81 -32.67 -3.86
N GLN A 861 17.78 -33.59 -3.90
CA GLN A 861 17.66 -34.83 -4.65
C GLN A 861 16.49 -35.70 -4.15
N GLU A 862 16.28 -35.80 -2.84
CA GLU A 862 15.11 -36.49 -2.25
C GLU A 862 13.77 -35.86 -2.67
N LEU A 863 13.71 -34.52 -2.75
CA LEU A 863 12.52 -33.81 -3.26
C LEU A 863 12.29 -34.05 -4.75
N VAL A 864 13.36 -34.10 -5.55
CA VAL A 864 13.30 -34.38 -6.99
C VAL A 864 12.81 -35.82 -7.23
N ASP A 865 13.36 -36.79 -6.50
CA ASP A 865 13.04 -38.21 -6.65
C ASP A 865 11.62 -38.56 -6.17
N SER A 866 11.04 -37.75 -5.29
CA SER A 866 9.67 -37.92 -4.79
C SER A 866 8.60 -37.30 -5.71
N TYR A 867 8.96 -36.79 -6.88
CA TYR A 867 8.01 -36.15 -7.79
C TYR A 867 6.86 -37.08 -8.24
N PHE A 868 5.64 -36.55 -8.19
CA PHE A 868 4.48 -37.06 -8.90
C PHE A 868 3.62 -35.90 -9.41
N CYS A 869 2.80 -36.14 -10.42
CA CYS A 869 1.83 -35.15 -10.90
C CYS A 869 0.57 -35.19 -10.03
N GLU A 870 0.34 -34.15 -9.21
CA GLU A 870 -0.82 -34.03 -8.29
C GLU A 870 -2.17 -34.24 -9.02
N TRP A 871 -2.31 -33.75 -10.26
CA TRP A 871 -3.53 -33.95 -11.04
C TRP A 871 -3.71 -35.38 -11.52
N THR A 872 -2.65 -36.02 -12.02
CA THR A 872 -2.69 -37.42 -12.47
C THR A 872 -3.11 -38.34 -11.31
N GLU A 873 -2.53 -38.13 -10.12
CA GLU A 873 -2.83 -38.91 -8.93
C GLU A 873 -4.22 -38.58 -8.33
N THR A 874 -4.70 -37.35 -8.52
CA THR A 874 -6.07 -36.97 -8.14
C THR A 874 -7.12 -37.64 -9.01
N ILE A 875 -6.90 -37.70 -10.34
CA ILE A 875 -7.82 -38.31 -11.30
C ILE A 875 -8.00 -39.81 -11.02
N ARG A 876 -6.91 -40.49 -10.66
CA ARG A 876 -6.86 -41.94 -10.40
C ARG A 876 -7.45 -42.35 -9.06
N ASN A 877 -7.65 -41.42 -8.12
CA ASN A 877 -8.10 -41.72 -6.76
C ASN A 877 -9.58 -41.33 -6.55
N PRO A 878 -10.51 -42.30 -6.44
CA PRO A 878 -11.94 -42.03 -6.25
C PRO A 878 -12.28 -41.18 -5.02
N LYS A 879 -11.48 -41.25 -3.95
CA LYS A 879 -11.71 -40.45 -2.73
C LYS A 879 -11.43 -38.98 -2.99
N ARG A 880 -10.33 -38.66 -3.69
CA ARG A 880 -9.95 -37.26 -4.00
C ARG A 880 -10.92 -36.59 -4.98
N ARG A 881 -11.54 -37.37 -5.87
CA ARG A 881 -12.54 -36.86 -6.83
C ARG A 881 -13.77 -36.22 -6.15
N LYS A 882 -14.15 -36.68 -4.96
CA LYS A 882 -15.32 -36.15 -4.23
C LYS A 882 -15.19 -34.67 -3.84
N TYR A 883 -13.97 -34.16 -3.67
CA TYR A 883 -13.73 -32.76 -3.29
C TYR A 883 -14.12 -31.73 -4.36
N PHE A 884 -14.38 -32.17 -5.60
CA PHE A 884 -14.66 -31.27 -6.73
C PHE A 884 -16.15 -31.03 -6.98
N GLN A 885 -17.04 -31.64 -6.20
CA GLN A 885 -18.48 -31.34 -6.27
C GLN A 885 -18.78 -29.91 -5.76
N GLN A 886 -19.80 -29.26 -6.35
CA GLN A 886 -20.25 -27.94 -5.90
C GLN A 886 -21.08 -28.02 -4.63
N PHE A 887 -22.03 -28.96 -4.59
CA PHE A 887 -22.89 -29.21 -3.43
C PHE A 887 -22.78 -30.67 -3.00
N ALA A 888 -22.87 -30.87 -1.69
CA ALA A 888 -22.77 -32.19 -1.09
C ALA A 888 -24.12 -32.93 -1.01
N ASN A 889 -25.24 -32.24 -1.26
CA ASN A 889 -26.60 -32.77 -1.13
C ASN A 889 -27.41 -32.79 -2.45
N THR A 890 -26.85 -32.33 -3.56
CA THR A 890 -27.49 -32.33 -4.89
C THR A 890 -26.45 -32.30 -6.00
N ASP A 891 -26.80 -32.83 -7.17
CA ASP A 891 -26.00 -32.76 -8.41
C ASP A 891 -26.29 -31.50 -9.23
N GLU A 892 -27.20 -30.64 -8.77
CA GLU A 892 -27.44 -29.33 -9.37
C GLU A 892 -26.19 -28.44 -9.34
N THR A 893 -26.10 -27.51 -10.29
CA THR A 893 -25.01 -26.53 -10.33
C THR A 893 -25.59 -25.13 -10.45
N VAL A 894 -24.93 -24.15 -9.83
CA VAL A 894 -25.40 -22.77 -9.79
C VAL A 894 -24.24 -21.83 -10.11
N ASP A 895 -24.46 -20.92 -11.04
CA ASP A 895 -23.51 -19.86 -11.37
C ASP A 895 -23.72 -18.65 -10.45
N THR A 896 -22.63 -18.12 -9.89
CA THR A 896 -22.67 -17.03 -8.89
C THR A 896 -22.33 -15.66 -9.49
N VAL A 897 -21.94 -15.62 -10.77
CA VAL A 897 -21.58 -14.40 -11.51
C VAL A 897 -21.97 -14.56 -12.98
N GLU A 898 -22.58 -13.54 -13.56
CA GLU A 898 -22.92 -13.52 -14.97
C GLU A 898 -21.69 -13.34 -15.88
N LEU A 899 -21.69 -14.04 -17.02
CA LEU A 899 -20.65 -13.93 -18.05
C LEU A 899 -21.00 -12.86 -19.08
N VAL A 900 -19.98 -12.20 -19.60
CA VAL A 900 -20.07 -11.25 -20.71
C VAL A 900 -19.11 -11.64 -21.82
N LYS A 901 -19.52 -11.44 -23.07
CA LYS A 901 -18.68 -11.69 -24.24
C LYS A 901 -17.87 -10.44 -24.58
N GLU A 902 -16.56 -10.56 -24.63
CA GLU A 902 -15.63 -9.50 -24.99
C GLU A 902 -14.40 -10.07 -25.72
N ARG A 903 -13.96 -9.44 -26.81
CA ARG A 903 -12.86 -9.93 -27.66
C ARG A 903 -13.05 -11.39 -28.10
N ASP A 904 -14.29 -11.72 -28.49
CA ASP A 904 -14.72 -13.06 -28.92
C ASP A 904 -14.59 -14.17 -27.87
N GLN A 905 -14.31 -13.83 -26.62
CA GLN A 905 -14.21 -14.78 -25.50
C GLN A 905 -15.19 -14.39 -24.38
N GLU A 906 -15.52 -15.35 -23.52
CA GLU A 906 -16.33 -15.08 -22.33
C GLU A 906 -15.44 -14.72 -21.13
N ARG A 907 -15.90 -13.76 -20.34
CA ARG A 907 -15.30 -13.44 -19.05
C ARG A 907 -16.38 -13.08 -18.04
N PRO A 908 -16.06 -13.11 -16.73
CA PRO A 908 -16.97 -12.59 -15.71
C PRO A 908 -17.30 -11.10 -15.95
N THR A 909 -18.51 -10.71 -15.58
CA THR A 909 -18.86 -9.29 -15.42
C THR A 909 -17.98 -8.62 -14.35
N TYR A 910 -17.97 -7.28 -14.32
CA TYR A 910 -17.22 -6.52 -13.33
C TYR A 910 -17.79 -6.71 -11.92
N TRP A 911 -16.93 -6.76 -10.91
CA TRP A 911 -17.34 -6.86 -9.50
C TRP A 911 -17.97 -5.56 -9.02
N PRO A 912 -18.94 -5.65 -8.09
CA PRO A 912 -19.47 -4.47 -7.43
C PRO A 912 -18.36 -3.75 -6.65
N SER A 913 -18.45 -2.42 -6.60
CA SER A 913 -17.59 -1.59 -5.75
C SER A 913 -17.87 -1.83 -4.26
N GLU A 914 -19.14 -2.01 -3.88
CA GLU A 914 -19.56 -2.24 -2.48
C GLU A 914 -19.84 -3.72 -2.16
N GLY A 915 -19.69 -4.09 -0.88
CA GLY A 915 -20.12 -5.38 -0.33
C GLY A 915 -21.59 -5.37 0.13
N ALA A 916 -22.10 -6.51 0.56
CA ALA A 916 -23.42 -6.61 1.18
C ALA A 916 -23.38 -5.97 2.58
N LYS A 917 -24.25 -4.98 2.81
CA LYS A 917 -24.39 -4.23 4.08
C LYS A 917 -25.58 -4.69 4.93
N GLU A 918 -26.29 -5.75 4.51
CA GLU A 918 -27.41 -6.30 5.27
C GLU A 918 -26.92 -6.91 6.59
N ASP A 919 -27.69 -6.71 7.66
CA ASP A 919 -27.46 -7.37 8.94
C ASP A 919 -28.02 -8.80 8.90
N PHE A 920 -27.21 -9.74 8.44
CA PHE A 920 -27.57 -11.15 8.31
C PHE A 920 -27.66 -11.85 9.67
N LYS A 921 -26.79 -11.50 10.62
CA LYS A 921 -26.74 -12.05 11.98
C LYS A 921 -27.95 -11.62 12.80
N GLY A 922 -28.34 -10.34 12.72
CA GLY A 922 -29.47 -9.78 13.46
C GLY A 922 -30.84 -10.01 12.83
N HIS A 923 -30.90 -10.61 11.63
CA HIS A 923 -32.14 -10.84 10.90
C HIS A 923 -33.15 -11.66 11.71
N GLN A 924 -34.40 -11.18 11.78
CA GLN A 924 -35.48 -11.83 12.54
C GLN A 924 -36.33 -12.71 11.61
N TRP A 925 -36.14 -14.02 11.71
CA TRP A 925 -36.86 -15.02 10.93
C TRP A 925 -38.30 -15.21 11.41
N SER A 926 -39.27 -15.31 10.48
CA SER A 926 -40.70 -15.41 10.80
C SER A 926 -41.08 -16.68 11.57
N ALA A 927 -40.45 -17.80 11.22
CA ALA A 927 -40.55 -19.09 11.90
C ALA A 927 -39.28 -19.90 11.64
N LEU A 928 -38.95 -20.85 12.52
CA LEU A 928 -37.82 -21.76 12.33
C LEU A 928 -38.25 -23.20 12.58
N SER A 929 -37.97 -24.08 11.62
CA SER A 929 -38.29 -25.51 11.69
C SER A 929 -37.06 -26.37 11.39
N TRP A 930 -36.95 -27.52 12.06
CA TRP A 930 -35.86 -28.46 11.80
C TRP A 930 -36.09 -29.20 10.47
N GLN A 931 -35.09 -29.15 9.59
CA GLN A 931 -35.14 -29.74 8.25
C GLN A 931 -33.93 -30.65 8.04
N PRO A 932 -34.10 -31.87 7.50
CA PRO A 932 -32.97 -32.72 7.12
C PRO A 932 -32.26 -32.14 5.89
N ILE A 933 -30.93 -32.07 5.91
CA ILE A 933 -30.14 -31.40 4.87
C ILE A 933 -29.14 -32.32 4.18
N ILE A 934 -28.35 -33.05 4.96
CA ILE A 934 -27.27 -33.92 4.47
C ILE A 934 -27.05 -35.08 5.45
N LYS A 935 -26.53 -36.21 4.97
CA LYS A 935 -26.15 -37.35 5.81
C LYS A 935 -24.89 -37.06 6.62
N SER A 936 -24.81 -37.58 7.84
CA SER A 936 -23.66 -37.36 8.72
C SER A 936 -22.37 -38.07 8.25
N ASP A 937 -22.50 -39.14 7.44
CA ASP A 937 -21.38 -39.88 6.84
C ASP A 937 -20.53 -39.08 5.84
N HIS A 938 -21.00 -37.88 5.45
CA HIS A 938 -20.21 -36.93 4.68
C HIS A 938 -19.06 -36.32 5.48
N PHE A 939 -19.23 -36.17 6.80
CA PHE A 939 -18.28 -35.48 7.66
C PHE A 939 -17.30 -36.45 8.30
N SER A 940 -16.05 -36.01 8.46
CA SER A 940 -14.97 -36.78 9.09
C SER A 940 -14.74 -36.30 10.51
N ASP A 941 -14.51 -37.24 11.42
CA ASP A 941 -13.96 -37.00 12.76
C ASP A 941 -12.43 -37.28 12.82
N GLY A 942 -11.83 -37.65 11.68
CA GLY A 942 -10.40 -37.94 11.60
C GLY A 942 -9.53 -36.68 11.73
N PRO A 943 -8.23 -36.83 11.99
CA PRO A 943 -7.30 -35.73 12.18
C PRO A 943 -6.94 -35.00 10.85
N PRO A 944 -6.96 -33.65 10.80
CA PRO A 944 -7.50 -32.75 11.82
C PRO A 944 -9.02 -32.86 11.88
N ALA A 945 -9.60 -32.82 13.09
CA ALA A 945 -11.04 -33.02 13.35
C ALA A 945 -11.92 -31.85 12.87
N ILE A 946 -11.80 -31.52 11.58
CA ILE A 946 -12.49 -30.48 10.85
C ILE A 946 -12.95 -31.08 9.53
N SER A 947 -14.23 -30.90 9.22
CA SER A 947 -14.75 -31.13 7.87
C SER A 947 -15.85 -30.12 7.57
N SER A 948 -16.08 -29.86 6.28
CA SER A 948 -17.06 -28.87 5.84
C SER A 948 -17.81 -29.34 4.60
N ALA A 949 -19.03 -28.81 4.42
CA ALA A 949 -19.86 -29.07 3.26
C ALA A 949 -20.56 -27.79 2.81
N ASN A 950 -20.62 -27.60 1.49
CA ASN A 950 -21.53 -26.66 0.86
C ASN A 950 -22.82 -27.40 0.47
N VAL A 951 -23.98 -26.87 0.84
CA VAL A 951 -25.28 -27.49 0.56
C VAL A 951 -26.25 -26.47 -0.03
N LYS A 952 -27.19 -26.95 -0.84
CA LYS A 952 -28.23 -26.12 -1.47
C LYS A 952 -29.60 -26.40 -0.85
N ARG A 953 -30.38 -25.35 -0.61
CA ARG A 953 -31.79 -25.40 -0.19
C ARG A 953 -32.55 -24.28 -0.88
N GLY A 954 -33.50 -24.62 -1.76
CA GLY A 954 -34.12 -23.62 -2.64
C GLY A 954 -33.06 -23.01 -3.54
N ASP A 955 -33.01 -21.68 -3.59
CA ASP A 955 -31.96 -20.88 -4.24
C ASP A 955 -30.78 -20.54 -3.29
N THR A 956 -30.89 -20.84 -2.01
CA THR A 956 -29.88 -20.51 -0.99
C THR A 956 -28.79 -21.58 -0.86
N GLN A 957 -27.55 -21.11 -0.68
CA GLN A 957 -26.38 -21.95 -0.36
C GLN A 957 -25.98 -21.77 1.11
N LEU A 958 -25.72 -22.87 1.80
CA LEU A 958 -25.36 -22.90 3.22
C LEU A 958 -24.03 -23.64 3.41
N ALA A 959 -23.26 -23.21 4.40
CA ALA A 959 -22.03 -23.86 4.83
C ALA A 959 -22.28 -24.61 6.14
N ILE A 960 -21.94 -25.89 6.17
CA ILE A 960 -21.97 -26.71 7.40
C ILE A 960 -20.52 -27.08 7.74
N PHE A 961 -20.15 -26.94 9.00
CA PHE A 961 -18.84 -27.28 9.52
C PHE A 961 -19.01 -28.29 10.66
N LYS A 962 -18.17 -29.32 10.68
CA LYS A 962 -17.99 -30.20 11.84
C LYS A 962 -16.62 -29.91 12.42
N VAL A 963 -16.57 -29.42 13.65
CA VAL A 963 -15.35 -29.02 14.36
C VAL A 963 -15.30 -29.73 15.71
N LYS A 964 -14.31 -30.60 15.91
CA LYS A 964 -14.15 -31.43 17.13
C LYS A 964 -15.45 -32.15 17.53
N GLY A 965 -16.11 -32.79 16.56
CA GLY A 965 -17.35 -33.54 16.76
C GLY A 965 -18.63 -32.69 16.90
N LYS A 966 -18.54 -31.35 16.89
CA LYS A 966 -19.70 -30.46 16.97
C LYS A 966 -19.99 -29.80 15.63
N TYR A 967 -21.27 -29.65 15.30
CA TYR A 967 -21.69 -29.01 14.06
C TYR A 967 -21.95 -27.52 14.25
N TYR A 968 -21.66 -26.76 13.20
CA TYR A 968 -21.96 -25.33 13.06
C TYR A 968 -22.48 -25.09 11.65
N ALA A 969 -23.42 -24.16 11.49
CA ALA A 969 -23.99 -23.85 10.17
C ALA A 969 -24.15 -22.35 9.97
N THR A 970 -23.86 -21.91 8.75
CA THR A 970 -23.88 -20.49 8.35
C THR A 970 -24.37 -20.35 6.91
N GLN A 971 -24.62 -19.13 6.45
CA GLN A 971 -24.73 -18.86 5.01
C GLN A 971 -23.41 -19.18 4.29
N GLN A 972 -23.46 -19.58 3.01
CA GLN A 972 -22.24 -19.83 2.23
C GLN A 972 -21.55 -18.54 1.73
N MET A 973 -22.32 -17.46 1.59
CA MET A 973 -21.86 -16.19 1.02
C MET A 973 -21.04 -15.37 2.02
N CYS A 974 -19.82 -15.02 1.63
CA CYS A 974 -19.07 -13.94 2.26
C CYS A 974 -19.60 -12.58 1.78
N PRO A 975 -20.06 -11.69 2.69
CA PRO A 975 -20.69 -10.42 2.32
C PRO A 975 -19.74 -9.42 1.65
N HIS A 976 -18.43 -9.52 1.86
CA HIS A 976 -17.44 -8.55 1.37
C HIS A 976 -17.52 -8.28 -0.15
N LYS A 977 -17.56 -9.34 -0.96
CA LYS A 977 -17.74 -9.26 -2.43
C LYS A 977 -18.76 -10.27 -2.95
N ARG A 978 -19.73 -10.63 -2.12
CA ARG A 978 -20.81 -11.60 -2.44
C ARG A 978 -20.25 -12.93 -2.98
N ALA A 979 -19.18 -13.43 -2.37
CA ALA A 979 -18.49 -14.65 -2.81
C ALA A 979 -18.99 -15.87 -2.02
N PHE A 980 -19.52 -16.88 -2.71
CA PHE A 980 -20.09 -18.10 -2.12
C PHE A 980 -19.02 -19.16 -1.82
N VAL A 981 -18.23 -18.95 -0.76
CA VAL A 981 -16.98 -19.69 -0.54
C VAL A 981 -16.70 -20.08 0.91
N LEU A 982 -17.61 -19.82 1.87
CA LEU A 982 -17.29 -19.99 3.29
C LEU A 982 -17.00 -21.44 3.69
N SER A 983 -17.67 -22.44 3.10
CA SER A 983 -17.36 -23.85 3.32
C SER A 983 -15.91 -24.23 3.00
N ASP A 984 -15.26 -23.51 2.08
CA ASP A 984 -13.88 -23.78 1.66
C ASP A 984 -12.85 -23.00 2.50
N GLY A 985 -13.32 -22.27 3.52
CA GLY A 985 -12.50 -21.46 4.43
C GLY A 985 -11.72 -22.28 5.45
N LEU A 986 -10.57 -21.74 5.86
CA LEU A 986 -9.80 -22.33 6.95
C LEU A 986 -10.52 -22.08 8.28
N ILE A 987 -10.76 -23.16 9.03
CA ILE A 987 -11.24 -23.07 10.41
C ILE A 987 -10.06 -22.76 11.33
N GLY A 988 -10.19 -21.72 12.15
CA GLY A 988 -9.23 -21.37 13.18
C GLY A 988 -9.81 -21.50 14.58
N ASP A 989 -8.93 -21.59 15.58
CA ASP A 989 -9.29 -21.55 16.99
C ASP A 989 -8.42 -20.61 17.83
N ASP A 990 -8.87 -20.30 19.04
CA ASP A 990 -8.06 -19.60 20.06
C ASP A 990 -8.05 -20.35 21.39
N ASP A 991 -7.24 -19.87 22.33
CA ASP A 991 -7.10 -20.46 23.67
C ASP A 991 -8.38 -20.31 24.52
N ALA A 992 -9.33 -19.47 24.11
CA ALA A 992 -10.63 -19.29 24.76
C ALA A 992 -11.70 -20.26 24.23
N GLY A 993 -11.35 -21.16 23.30
CA GLY A 993 -12.29 -22.14 22.72
C GLY A 993 -13.23 -21.52 21.68
N LYS A 994 -12.88 -20.36 21.13
CA LYS A 994 -13.59 -19.74 20.02
C LYS A 994 -13.19 -20.40 18.71
N TYR A 995 -14.15 -20.57 17.80
CA TYR A 995 -13.92 -21.04 16.44
C TYR A 995 -14.36 -20.00 15.44
N TRP A 996 -13.62 -19.87 14.34
CA TRP A 996 -14.00 -19.02 13.22
C TRP A 996 -13.68 -19.69 11.89
N VAL A 997 -14.36 -19.24 10.85
CA VAL A 997 -14.01 -19.55 9.46
C VAL A 997 -13.40 -18.32 8.80
N SER A 998 -12.22 -18.47 8.20
CA SER A 998 -11.59 -17.41 7.41
C SER A 998 -12.01 -17.51 5.95
N CYS A 999 -12.60 -16.44 5.41
CA CYS A 999 -12.98 -16.37 4.02
C CYS A 999 -11.78 -16.65 3.08
N PRO A 1000 -11.87 -17.64 2.17
CA PRO A 1000 -10.78 -18.01 1.26
C PRO A 1000 -10.25 -16.85 0.40
N TYR A 1001 -11.10 -15.88 0.07
CA TYR A 1001 -10.75 -14.79 -0.85
C TYR A 1001 -10.21 -13.57 -0.10
N HIS A 1002 -10.88 -13.20 0.99
CA HIS A 1002 -10.75 -11.87 1.59
C HIS A 1002 -10.20 -11.92 3.01
N LYS A 1003 -9.95 -13.11 3.57
CA LYS A 1003 -9.41 -13.32 4.92
C LYS A 1003 -10.20 -12.60 6.02
N ARG A 1004 -11.52 -12.52 5.81
CA ARG A 1004 -12.50 -12.10 6.82
C ARG A 1004 -12.82 -13.27 7.73
N ASN A 1005 -12.68 -13.08 9.04
CA ASN A 1005 -12.78 -14.15 10.02
C ASN A 1005 -14.16 -14.09 10.69
N PHE A 1006 -15.05 -15.03 10.36
CA PHE A 1006 -16.41 -15.07 10.88
C PHE A 1006 -16.54 -16.11 12.00
N GLU A 1007 -17.05 -15.69 13.14
CA GLU A 1007 -17.19 -16.52 14.34
C GLU A 1007 -18.25 -17.60 14.13
N LEU A 1008 -17.94 -18.85 14.49
CA LEU A 1008 -18.85 -19.99 14.35
C LEU A 1008 -19.61 -20.31 15.65
N ASN A 1009 -19.05 -19.97 16.81
CA ASN A 1009 -19.60 -20.31 18.12
C ASN A 1009 -19.67 -19.10 19.07
N GLY A 1010 -20.33 -19.29 20.21
CA GLY A 1010 -20.51 -18.27 21.25
C GLY A 1010 -21.63 -17.27 20.94
N GLU A 1011 -21.84 -16.31 21.85
CA GLU A 1011 -22.90 -15.28 21.72
C GLU A 1011 -22.71 -14.34 20.51
N GLN A 1012 -21.48 -14.31 19.98
CA GLN A 1012 -21.10 -13.47 18.85
C GLN A 1012 -21.02 -14.24 17.53
N ALA A 1013 -21.48 -15.49 17.47
CA ALA A 1013 -21.54 -16.29 16.24
C ALA A 1013 -22.13 -15.50 15.08
N GLY A 1014 -21.45 -15.53 13.93
CA GLY A 1014 -21.77 -14.76 12.74
C GLY A 1014 -21.07 -13.40 12.64
N ARG A 1015 -20.49 -12.86 13.72
CA ARG A 1015 -19.71 -11.62 13.68
C ARG A 1015 -18.40 -11.82 12.91
N CYS A 1016 -17.99 -10.81 12.14
CA CYS A 1016 -16.65 -10.76 11.59
C CYS A 1016 -15.67 -10.11 12.60
N SER A 1017 -14.66 -10.86 13.05
CA SER A 1017 -13.73 -10.41 14.09
C SER A 1017 -12.74 -9.33 13.62
N ASN A 1018 -12.55 -9.18 12.31
CA ASN A 1018 -11.61 -8.21 11.74
C ASN A 1018 -12.27 -7.13 10.84
N ASP A 1019 -13.61 -7.06 10.85
CA ASP A 1019 -14.39 -6.05 10.13
C ASP A 1019 -15.80 -5.97 10.72
N GLU A 1020 -16.03 -5.11 11.71
CA GLU A 1020 -17.29 -5.08 12.48
C GLU A 1020 -18.52 -4.71 11.64
N ALA A 1021 -18.32 -4.08 10.47
CA ALA A 1021 -19.39 -3.76 9.54
C ALA A 1021 -19.94 -5.00 8.82
N MET A 1022 -19.31 -6.17 9.00
CA MET A 1022 -19.69 -7.41 8.34
C MET A 1022 -20.14 -8.46 9.35
N ASN A 1023 -21.21 -9.16 9.00
CA ASN A 1023 -21.66 -10.33 9.71
C ASN A 1023 -22.31 -11.33 8.74
N ILE A 1024 -22.56 -12.54 9.21
CA ILE A 1024 -23.20 -13.62 8.47
C ILE A 1024 -24.30 -14.26 9.32
N ALA A 1025 -25.32 -14.78 8.66
CA ALA A 1025 -26.35 -15.59 9.30
C ALA A 1025 -25.75 -16.92 9.79
N THR A 1026 -26.18 -17.33 10.98
CA THR A 1026 -25.87 -18.63 11.58
C THR A 1026 -27.17 -19.37 11.87
N PHE A 1027 -27.12 -20.70 11.81
CA PHE A 1027 -28.30 -21.56 11.99
C PHE A 1027 -28.01 -22.65 13.01
N PRO A 1028 -28.96 -22.95 13.92
CA PRO A 1028 -28.87 -24.13 14.76
C PRO A 1028 -28.78 -25.41 13.92
N VAL A 1029 -27.91 -26.33 14.34
CA VAL A 1029 -27.62 -27.58 13.64
C VAL A 1029 -27.50 -28.73 14.64
N GLU A 1030 -28.06 -29.89 14.31
CA GLU A 1030 -27.94 -31.10 15.12
C GLU A 1030 -27.86 -32.36 14.25
N GLU A 1031 -27.07 -33.34 14.69
CA GLU A 1031 -27.13 -34.70 14.17
C GLU A 1031 -28.20 -35.49 14.93
N ARG A 1032 -28.99 -36.30 14.23
CA ARG A 1032 -30.02 -37.17 14.82
C ARG A 1032 -29.72 -38.65 14.58
N ASP A 1033 -30.36 -39.50 15.38
CA ASP A 1033 -30.18 -40.96 15.35
C ASP A 1033 -30.52 -41.63 14.00
N ASP A 1034 -31.22 -40.91 13.10
CA ASP A 1034 -31.50 -41.35 11.73
C ASP A 1034 -30.31 -41.16 10.77
N GLY A 1035 -29.18 -40.65 11.25
CA GLY A 1035 -27.96 -40.41 10.48
C GLY A 1035 -28.00 -39.15 9.61
N TRP A 1036 -28.95 -38.25 9.85
CA TRP A 1036 -29.07 -36.97 9.14
C TRP A 1036 -28.65 -35.78 10.01
N ILE A 1037 -28.07 -34.79 9.34
CA ILE A 1037 -27.81 -33.46 9.86
C ILE A 1037 -29.01 -32.58 9.57
N TYR A 1038 -29.61 -32.06 10.64
CA TYR A 1038 -30.75 -31.17 10.58
C TYR A 1038 -30.31 -29.72 10.81
N LEU A 1039 -30.85 -28.81 10.01
CA LEU A 1039 -30.73 -27.36 10.23
C LEU A 1039 -32.08 -26.78 10.64
N LYS A 1040 -32.07 -25.86 11.59
CA LYS A 1040 -33.28 -25.10 11.96
C LYS A 1040 -33.40 -23.88 11.05
N LEU A 1041 -34.24 -23.97 10.03
CA LEU A 1041 -34.34 -23.00 8.94
C LEU A 1041 -35.75 -22.38 8.85
N PRO A 1042 -35.86 -21.15 8.30
CA PRO A 1042 -37.14 -20.54 7.96
C PRO A 1042 -37.79 -21.17 6.71
N PRO A 1043 -39.03 -20.79 6.37
CA PRO A 1043 -39.62 -21.12 5.07
C PRO A 1043 -38.66 -20.79 3.92
N VAL A 1044 -38.67 -21.62 2.87
CA VAL A 1044 -37.69 -21.54 1.78
C VAL A 1044 -37.79 -20.20 1.05
N GLU A 1045 -39.00 -19.69 0.87
CA GLU A 1045 -39.26 -18.41 0.21
C GLU A 1045 -38.65 -17.24 1.00
N GLU A 1046 -38.72 -17.28 2.33
CA GLU A 1046 -38.12 -16.28 3.21
C GLU A 1046 -36.58 -16.41 3.18
N LEU A 1047 -36.06 -17.63 3.29
CA LEU A 1047 -34.63 -17.91 3.22
C LEU A 1047 -34.02 -17.35 1.92
N ASP A 1048 -34.64 -17.66 0.78
CA ASP A 1048 -34.20 -17.23 -0.55
C ASP A 1048 -34.32 -15.71 -0.74
N SER A 1049 -35.32 -15.07 -0.13
CA SER A 1049 -35.46 -13.60 -0.17
C SER A 1049 -34.33 -12.85 0.55
N VAL A 1050 -33.68 -13.49 1.53
CA VAL A 1050 -32.59 -12.90 2.31
C VAL A 1050 -31.24 -13.35 1.78
N LEU A 1051 -31.05 -14.64 1.55
CA LEU A 1051 -29.76 -15.29 1.27
C LEU A 1051 -29.66 -15.96 -0.11
N GLY A 1052 -30.69 -15.87 -0.94
CA GLY A 1052 -30.75 -16.55 -2.24
C GLY A 1052 -29.59 -16.19 -3.18
N THR A 1053 -29.10 -17.19 -3.91
CA THR A 1053 -28.00 -17.00 -4.86
C THR A 1053 -28.38 -16.02 -5.97
N GLU A 1054 -29.59 -16.08 -6.52
CA GLU A 1054 -30.06 -15.19 -7.58
C GLU A 1054 -30.22 -13.73 -7.13
N LYS A 1055 -30.48 -13.50 -5.83
CA LYS A 1055 -30.48 -12.16 -5.23
C LYS A 1055 -29.07 -11.58 -5.24
N TRP A 1056 -28.09 -12.37 -4.81
CA TRP A 1056 -26.73 -11.88 -4.53
C TRP A 1056 -25.72 -12.12 -5.64
N LYS A 1057 -26.04 -12.92 -6.67
CA LYS A 1057 -25.15 -13.16 -7.79
C LYS A 1057 -24.75 -11.84 -8.43
N VAL A 1058 -23.49 -11.76 -8.86
CA VAL A 1058 -23.00 -10.53 -9.49
C VAL A 1058 -23.53 -10.46 -10.91
N LYS A 1059 -24.32 -9.42 -11.21
CA LYS A 1059 -25.03 -9.27 -12.49
C LYS A 1059 -24.35 -8.28 -13.42
N LYS A 1060 -24.58 -8.46 -14.73
CA LYS A 1060 -24.12 -7.52 -15.75
C LYS A 1060 -24.73 -6.14 -15.52
N GLY A 1061 -23.88 -5.11 -15.49
CA GLY A 1061 -24.30 -3.71 -15.36
C GLY A 1061 -24.36 -3.18 -13.92
N GLU A 1062 -24.20 -4.02 -12.89
CA GLU A 1062 -24.08 -3.56 -11.49
C GLU A 1062 -22.80 -2.76 -11.23
N ALA A 1063 -21.75 -3.02 -12.01
CA ALA A 1063 -20.49 -2.32 -11.95
C ALA A 1063 -20.19 -1.66 -13.31
N PRO A 1064 -19.68 -0.41 -13.31
CA PRO A 1064 -19.37 0.30 -14.55
C PRO A 1064 -18.23 -0.41 -15.29
N ASP A 1065 -18.31 -0.41 -16.62
CA ASP A 1065 -17.18 -0.84 -17.45
C ASP A 1065 -16.09 0.25 -17.40
N PRO A 1066 -14.92 -0.05 -16.80
CA PRO A 1066 -13.85 0.93 -16.63
C PRO A 1066 -13.26 1.39 -17.98
N PHE A 1067 -13.42 0.59 -19.04
CA PHE A 1067 -12.91 0.91 -20.37
C PHE A 1067 -13.96 1.58 -21.26
N GLN A 1068 -15.22 1.69 -20.85
CA GLN A 1068 -16.27 2.28 -21.69
C GLN A 1068 -15.91 3.68 -22.21
N LYS A 1069 -15.33 4.53 -21.36
CA LYS A 1069 -14.86 5.87 -21.76
C LYS A 1069 -13.69 5.78 -22.74
N CYS A 1070 -12.73 4.87 -22.48
CA CYS A 1070 -11.58 4.62 -23.34
C CYS A 1070 -12.01 4.09 -24.72
N ASP A 1071 -12.85 3.07 -24.75
CA ASP A 1071 -13.40 2.48 -25.98
C ASP A 1071 -14.21 3.48 -26.79
N LYS A 1072 -14.97 4.36 -26.13
CA LYS A 1072 -15.70 5.45 -26.80
C LYS A 1072 -14.74 6.47 -27.40
N LYS A 1073 -13.71 6.86 -26.63
CA LYS A 1073 -12.75 7.88 -27.04
C LYS A 1073 -11.84 7.43 -28.17
N TYR A 1074 -11.42 6.17 -28.15
CA TYR A 1074 -10.52 5.59 -29.15
C TYR A 1074 -11.24 4.71 -30.18
N LYS A 1075 -12.57 4.85 -30.30
CA LYS A 1075 -13.36 4.13 -31.30
C LYS A 1075 -12.89 4.52 -32.71
N GLY A 1076 -12.38 3.56 -33.47
CA GLY A 1076 -11.90 3.77 -34.85
C GLY A 1076 -10.41 4.12 -34.99
N THR A 1077 -9.69 4.35 -33.89
CA THR A 1077 -8.24 4.65 -33.87
C THR A 1077 -7.34 3.40 -33.97
N ARG A 1078 -7.83 2.33 -34.63
CA ARG A 1078 -7.01 1.13 -34.87
C ARG A 1078 -5.97 1.45 -35.95
N GLY A 1079 -4.72 1.06 -35.73
CA GLY A 1079 -3.72 1.05 -36.79
C GLY A 1079 -4.27 0.27 -38.00
N LYS A 1080 -4.24 0.89 -39.19
CA LYS A 1080 -4.71 0.23 -40.42
C LYS A 1080 -3.96 -1.08 -40.60
N LYS A 1081 -4.66 -2.22 -40.58
CA LYS A 1081 -4.08 -3.45 -41.13
C LYS A 1081 -3.85 -3.21 -42.61
N ALA A 1082 -2.63 -3.44 -43.09
CA ALA A 1082 -2.37 -3.52 -44.53
C ALA A 1082 -3.20 -4.67 -45.09
N GLY A 1083 -4.38 -4.38 -45.64
CA GLY A 1083 -5.32 -5.39 -46.12
C GLY A 1083 -6.80 -5.09 -45.92
N ASP A 1084 -7.18 -4.09 -45.10
CA ASP A 1084 -8.57 -3.63 -45.00
C ASP A 1084 -8.97 -2.81 -46.26
N ARG A 1085 -8.98 -3.46 -47.42
CA ARG A 1085 -9.83 -3.05 -48.53
C ARG A 1085 -11.25 -3.49 -48.19
N PRO A 1086 -12.28 -2.66 -48.39
CA PRO A 1086 -13.65 -3.08 -48.21
C PRO A 1086 -13.92 -4.28 -49.12
N SER A 1087 -14.27 -5.41 -48.52
CA SER A 1087 -14.70 -6.61 -49.25
C SER A 1087 -15.91 -6.26 -50.13
N PRO A 1088 -15.87 -6.52 -51.45
CA PRO A 1088 -17.05 -6.42 -52.27
C PRO A 1088 -18.01 -7.54 -51.86
N THR A 1089 -19.24 -7.13 -51.59
CA THR A 1089 -20.47 -7.91 -51.49
C THR A 1089 -20.37 -9.37 -52.00
N LYS A 1090 -20.74 -10.30 -51.11
CA LYS A 1090 -20.90 -11.75 -51.35
C LYS A 1090 -21.54 -12.04 -52.71
N GLN A 1091 -20.83 -12.79 -53.55
CA GLN A 1091 -21.46 -13.87 -54.31
C GLN A 1091 -20.82 -15.19 -53.87
N ALA A 1092 -21.68 -16.09 -53.42
CA ALA A 1092 -21.33 -17.43 -53.01
C ALA A 1092 -20.75 -18.21 -54.20
N LYS A 1093 -19.56 -18.79 -54.02
CA LYS A 1093 -19.18 -20.02 -54.69
C LYS A 1093 -18.59 -20.97 -53.66
N THR A 1094 -19.31 -22.06 -53.49
CA THR A 1094 -18.89 -23.34 -52.91
C THR A 1094 -17.46 -23.70 -53.29
N ILE A 1095 -16.67 -24.11 -52.31
CA ILE A 1095 -15.59 -25.08 -52.51
C ILE A 1095 -15.78 -26.18 -51.47
N ASP A 1096 -15.90 -27.37 -52.04
CA ASP A 1096 -16.02 -28.71 -51.46
C ASP A 1096 -14.71 -29.11 -50.77
N TRP A 1097 -14.78 -29.94 -49.72
CA TRP A 1097 -13.62 -30.40 -48.94
C TRP A 1097 -12.72 -31.38 -49.71
#